data_AF-A0A975TSN7-F1
#
_entry.id   AF-A0A975TSN7-F1
#
_cell.length_a   1.000
_cell.length_b   1.000
_cell.length_c   1.000
_cell.angle_alpha   90.00
_cell.angle_beta   90.00
_cell.angle_gamma   90.00
#
_symmetry.space_group_name_H-M   'P 1'
#
loop_
_entity.id
_entity.type
_entity.pdbx_description
1 polymer ?
#
loop_
_entity_poly.entity_id
_entity_poly.type
_entity_poly.pdbx_seq_one_letter_code
_entity_poly.pdbx_strand_id
1 'polypeptide(L)'
;MSPRFFLALASDPASPLWELFHTDASKIDLATVQAQLAQALAEDDDNDDRIDEFRDWLEENGIEFDRPALPPKKIKGTGQDDEFDLTSWSTARVDGRKGEDLVRLGDAFWEADLHVDGEKLVLVDRITGQETSLKRIEKIDIGGHVFSVDALANSIASKIDLATVQAQLAEALAEDDDIDDRIDEFRDGLEENDIEFDRPALPPKKIKGTGQDDEFDLTSWSTARVDGRKGEDLVRLGDAFWEADLHVDGEKLVLVDRITGQETSLKRIEKIDIGGHVFSVDALANSIEEGKTPLVFSDGLARTKVNTTDPTPSVLWDQIVQNLVIETQFGPTNAARVYSILHTAIYDAFAAYDGQSLRVSLDVGGDNIELHEADPRSVEEAMHHAGYTVLSTLFPDHRSLLDMVMHERLGLEPDEDDSDAALIGQDAASDAMALRLQEQARVAQDPAARYTPQNSNPDEVTVIDAWTPEWRDTPAGRELQTFLSPEFPLLEPFALPKNPNGTTDFAAFRPAAPEPFFMEGFADAQIDIPTRTLTLALPAIIGGIDYPAGAQLAVTRELVGVVINPGFIAQAEQLIDISANLSVQDRAIAEFWEDGSGTSYPPGTMMTLAQIVSTRDGHDAATDAQLFLAMGNAMLDAAIAAWDSKVVYDYARPVQAIRDLGDLGLIGSPGIDVLTNETGYVIDAFAGYDPDTGASLGSQTILARNFVTYQSPTGDFSPPFAEYVSGHSTFSGAAASVLESFTGDTAFGVGTILPAKGSDFDTTFPENSLTLYWPDFDSAAQEAGLSRLYGGIHFEDGNTAGLELGTLVGDLAYDKAHEFANDTASELDRPFSDWIFG
;
A
#
# COMPACT_ATOMS: atom_id res chain seq x y z
N MET A 1 13.90 -41.26 12.63
CA MET A 1 15.38 -41.48 12.71
C MET A 1 15.69 -42.82 13.37
N SER A 2 16.91 -43.37 13.27
CA SER A 2 17.24 -44.78 13.63
C SER A 2 17.91 -44.94 15.02
N PRO A 3 17.41 -45.81 15.94
CA PRO A 3 17.83 -45.93 17.36
C PRO A 3 19.23 -46.52 17.67
N ARG A 4 20.08 -46.79 16.66
CA ARG A 4 21.32 -47.56 16.87
C ARG A 4 22.49 -46.76 17.41
N PHE A 5 22.41 -45.44 17.39
CA PHE A 5 23.52 -44.56 17.75
C PHE A 5 23.50 -44.14 19.24
N PHE A 6 22.30 -43.99 19.81
CA PHE A 6 22.06 -43.73 21.25
C PHE A 6 22.79 -44.70 22.20
N LEU A 7 22.97 -45.95 21.80
CA LEU A 7 23.63 -46.97 22.61
C LEU A 7 25.16 -46.85 22.67
N ALA A 8 25.80 -46.14 21.73
CA ALA A 8 27.26 -46.04 21.68
C ALA A 8 27.81 -45.00 22.67
N LEU A 9 27.16 -43.83 22.78
CA LEU A 9 27.54 -42.78 23.74
C LEU A 9 27.16 -43.16 25.18
N ALA A 10 26.01 -43.81 25.36
CA ALA A 10 25.56 -44.34 26.64
C ALA A 10 26.19 -45.70 27.01
N SER A 11 27.27 -46.13 26.35
CA SER A 11 28.12 -47.22 26.87
C SER A 11 29.63 -46.97 27.00
N ASP A 12 30.16 -45.78 26.67
CA ASP A 12 31.59 -45.45 26.80
C ASP A 12 31.90 -44.52 28.00
N PRO A 13 32.45 -45.04 29.12
CA PRO A 13 32.80 -44.24 30.30
C PRO A 13 33.94 -43.24 30.07
N ALA A 14 34.66 -43.33 28.94
CA ALA A 14 35.73 -42.40 28.60
C ALA A 14 35.21 -41.18 27.81
N SER A 15 33.95 -41.20 27.37
CA SER A 15 33.33 -40.03 26.74
C SER A 15 33.20 -38.88 27.74
N PRO A 16 33.60 -37.64 27.39
CA PRO A 16 33.41 -36.47 28.24
C PRO A 16 31.93 -36.25 28.64
N LEU A 17 31.00 -36.74 27.81
CA LEU A 17 29.56 -36.60 28.01
C LEU A 17 28.96 -37.74 28.85
N TRP A 18 29.75 -38.73 29.27
CA TRP A 18 29.28 -39.91 30.01
C TRP A 18 28.56 -39.57 31.31
N GLU A 19 29.13 -38.64 32.09
CA GLU A 19 28.59 -38.24 33.39
C GLU A 19 27.28 -37.48 33.24
N LEU A 20 27.09 -36.70 32.16
CA LEU A 20 25.86 -35.94 31.90
C LEU A 20 24.63 -36.85 31.72
N PHE A 21 24.76 -37.96 31.00
CA PHE A 21 23.66 -38.90 30.77
C PHE A 21 23.32 -39.78 31.98
N HIS A 22 24.19 -39.84 32.98
CA HIS A 22 24.03 -40.70 34.17
C HIS A 22 23.85 -39.90 35.47
N THR A 23 23.77 -38.57 35.37
CA THR A 23 23.50 -37.67 36.49
C THR A 23 22.02 -37.27 36.50
N ASP A 24 21.44 -37.15 37.69
CA ASP A 24 20.06 -36.66 37.88
C ASP A 24 19.93 -35.25 37.28
N ALA A 25 19.01 -35.06 36.33
CA ALA A 25 18.85 -33.81 35.57
C ALA A 25 18.66 -32.58 36.47
N SER A 26 18.09 -32.76 37.65
CA SER A 26 17.91 -31.71 38.67
C SER A 26 19.22 -31.22 39.32
N LYS A 27 20.36 -31.84 38.99
CA LYS A 27 21.69 -31.53 39.55
C LYS A 27 22.71 -31.10 38.50
N ILE A 28 22.27 -30.94 37.25
CA ILE A 28 23.13 -30.55 36.15
C ILE A 28 23.24 -29.02 36.17
N ASP A 29 24.46 -28.52 36.35
CA ASP A 29 24.78 -27.09 36.29
C ASP A 29 25.02 -26.68 34.84
N LEU A 30 24.29 -25.66 34.36
CA LEU A 30 24.30 -25.22 32.96
C LEU A 30 25.72 -24.83 32.49
N ALA A 31 26.50 -24.20 33.37
CA ALA A 31 27.88 -23.83 33.07
C ALA A 31 28.80 -25.05 32.89
N THR A 32 28.50 -26.15 33.59
CA THR A 32 29.23 -27.42 33.46
C THR A 32 28.87 -28.14 32.15
N VAL A 33 27.61 -28.08 31.71
CA VAL A 33 27.16 -28.60 30.40
C VAL A 33 27.86 -27.85 29.26
N GLN A 34 27.86 -26.52 29.33
CA GLN A 34 28.47 -25.66 28.32
C GLN A 34 29.98 -25.92 28.19
N ALA A 35 30.69 -26.06 29.32
CA ALA A 35 32.13 -26.32 29.30
C ALA A 35 32.50 -27.71 28.73
N GLN A 36 31.72 -28.75 29.03
CA GLN A 36 31.97 -30.11 28.52
C GLN A 36 31.60 -30.25 27.04
N LEU A 37 30.55 -29.54 26.59
CA LEU A 37 30.14 -29.50 25.19
C LEU A 37 31.15 -28.72 24.33
N ALA A 38 31.65 -27.58 24.82
CA ALA A 38 32.71 -26.82 24.16
C ALA A 38 33.99 -27.66 24.00
N GLN A 39 34.32 -28.49 24.99
CA GLN A 39 35.46 -29.42 24.90
C GLN A 39 35.21 -30.53 23.86
N ALA A 40 34.00 -31.06 23.77
CA ALA A 40 33.64 -32.08 22.78
C ALA A 40 33.61 -31.54 21.33
N LEU A 41 33.16 -30.29 21.15
CA LEU A 41 33.16 -29.56 19.87
C LEU A 41 34.57 -29.24 19.37
N ALA A 42 35.54 -29.08 20.26
CA ALA A 42 36.92 -28.79 19.91
C ALA A 42 37.71 -30.02 19.42
N GLU A 43 37.19 -31.23 19.61
CA GLU A 43 37.94 -32.48 19.39
C GLU A 43 37.56 -33.25 18.10
N ASP A 44 36.45 -32.97 17.43
CA ASP A 44 36.08 -33.64 16.16
C ASP A 44 35.09 -32.83 15.29
N ASP A 45 35.44 -32.58 14.02
CA ASP A 45 34.73 -31.70 13.07
C ASP A 45 33.43 -32.33 12.46
N ASP A 46 33.12 -33.60 12.75
CA ASP A 46 32.05 -34.37 12.07
C ASP A 46 30.84 -34.69 13.00
N ASN A 47 30.63 -33.89 14.05
CA ASN A 47 29.66 -34.17 15.13
C ASN A 47 28.30 -33.45 15.02
N ASP A 48 28.01 -32.73 13.92
CA ASP A 48 26.80 -31.90 13.78
C ASP A 48 25.48 -32.65 14.04
N ASP A 49 25.32 -33.86 13.49
CA ASP A 49 24.11 -34.68 13.70
C ASP A 49 23.88 -35.08 15.18
N ARG A 50 24.95 -35.14 15.99
CA ARG A 50 24.88 -35.58 17.41
C ARG A 50 24.49 -34.45 18.35
N ILE A 51 24.72 -33.21 17.92
CA ILE A 51 24.43 -31.99 18.66
C ILE A 51 22.95 -31.66 18.53
N ASP A 52 22.39 -31.84 17.33
CA ASP A 52 20.95 -31.65 17.09
C ASP A 52 20.11 -32.67 17.88
N GLU A 53 20.53 -33.95 17.94
CA GLU A 53 19.85 -34.96 18.78
C GLU A 53 19.95 -34.66 20.29
N PHE A 54 21.01 -33.98 20.74
CA PHE A 54 21.18 -33.58 22.15
C PHE A 54 20.37 -32.32 22.48
N ARG A 55 20.26 -31.37 21.55
CA ARG A 55 19.38 -30.20 21.64
C ARG A 55 17.92 -30.63 21.78
N ASP A 56 17.46 -31.51 20.90
CA ASP A 56 16.08 -32.02 20.94
C ASP A 56 15.79 -32.70 22.30
N TRP A 57 16.78 -33.41 22.88
CA TRP A 57 16.64 -33.98 24.24
C TRP A 57 16.59 -32.93 25.35
N LEU A 58 17.34 -31.82 25.25
CA LEU A 58 17.30 -30.72 26.23
C LEU A 58 15.95 -29.97 26.17
N GLU A 59 15.45 -29.69 24.96
CA GLU A 59 14.15 -29.06 24.73
C GLU A 59 12.99 -29.92 25.25
N GLU A 60 13.01 -31.23 25.00
CA GLU A 60 12.02 -32.17 25.54
C GLU A 60 12.00 -32.21 27.08
N ASN A 61 13.10 -31.83 27.73
CA ASN A 61 13.23 -31.77 29.18
C ASN A 61 13.13 -30.34 29.75
N GLY A 62 12.69 -29.37 28.94
CA GLY A 62 12.40 -27.99 29.36
C GLY A 62 13.65 -27.18 29.68
N ILE A 63 14.78 -27.51 29.07
CA ILE A 63 16.06 -26.79 29.20
C ILE A 63 16.31 -26.07 27.87
N GLU A 64 16.11 -24.76 27.84
CA GLU A 64 16.44 -23.91 26.69
C GLU A 64 17.96 -23.93 26.41
N PHE A 65 18.32 -24.23 25.18
CA PHE A 65 19.71 -24.29 24.72
C PHE A 65 19.81 -23.68 23.32
N ASP A 66 20.33 -22.46 23.22
CA ASP A 66 20.68 -21.85 21.93
C ASP A 66 22.11 -22.22 21.55
N ARG A 67 22.29 -22.78 20.35
CA ARG A 67 23.61 -22.98 19.74
C ARG A 67 24.11 -21.61 19.26
N PRO A 68 25.31 -21.13 19.65
CA PRO A 68 25.91 -20.03 18.93
C PRO A 68 26.31 -20.54 17.54
N ALA A 69 25.71 -19.97 16.49
CA ALA A 69 26.19 -20.15 15.13
C ALA A 69 27.62 -19.61 15.07
N LEU A 70 28.59 -20.45 14.68
CA LEU A 70 29.99 -20.02 14.64
C LEU A 70 30.19 -19.02 13.49
N PRO A 71 30.82 -17.86 13.74
CA PRO A 71 31.10 -16.88 12.71
C PRO A 71 31.89 -17.46 11.53
N PRO A 72 31.69 -17.00 10.28
CA PRO A 72 32.57 -17.36 9.17
C PRO A 72 33.98 -16.79 9.42
N LYS A 73 35.04 -17.60 9.27
CA LYS A 73 36.43 -17.11 9.50
C LYS A 73 36.83 -15.90 8.64
N LYS A 74 36.19 -15.71 7.48
CA LYS A 74 36.45 -14.60 6.54
C LYS A 74 35.21 -14.26 5.72
N ILE A 75 34.92 -12.98 5.59
CA ILE A 75 33.97 -12.44 4.61
C ILE A 75 34.77 -11.62 3.61
N LYS A 76 34.52 -11.86 2.32
CA LYS A 76 35.32 -11.25 1.26
C LYS A 76 34.43 -10.78 0.12
N GLY A 77 34.32 -9.47 -0.03
CA GLY A 77 33.72 -8.83 -1.19
C GLY A 77 34.51 -9.13 -2.47
N THR A 78 33.78 -9.26 -3.56
CA THR A 78 34.29 -9.53 -4.89
C THR A 78 34.57 -8.25 -5.68
N GLY A 79 34.09 -7.08 -5.20
CA GLY A 79 34.08 -5.81 -5.93
C GLY A 79 33.04 -5.80 -7.06
N GLN A 80 31.94 -6.53 -6.88
CA GLN A 80 30.83 -6.67 -7.85
C GLN A 80 29.48 -6.63 -7.13
N ASP A 81 29.32 -5.68 -6.19
CA ASP A 81 28.06 -5.37 -5.50
C ASP A 81 27.60 -6.48 -4.53
N ASP A 82 28.49 -6.91 -3.62
CA ASP A 82 28.18 -7.96 -2.65
C ASP A 82 27.59 -7.42 -1.34
N GLU A 83 26.39 -7.88 -0.98
CA GLU A 83 25.82 -7.69 0.35
C GLU A 83 25.89 -8.98 1.18
N PHE A 84 26.35 -8.87 2.42
CA PHE A 84 26.39 -9.98 3.37
C PHE A 84 25.58 -9.61 4.60
N ASP A 85 24.58 -10.41 4.92
CA ASP A 85 23.80 -10.25 6.15
C ASP A 85 24.30 -11.20 7.25
N LEU A 86 24.58 -10.66 8.44
CA LEU A 86 24.99 -11.37 9.65
C LEU A 86 23.93 -11.32 10.75
N THR A 87 22.65 -11.35 10.39
CA THR A 87 21.52 -11.48 11.33
C THR A 87 21.59 -12.70 12.25
N SER A 88 22.30 -13.79 11.90
CA SER A 88 22.45 -14.97 12.77
C SER A 88 23.80 -15.73 12.63
N TRP A 89 24.90 -15.01 12.41
CA TRP A 89 26.26 -15.55 12.08
C TRP A 89 26.36 -16.49 10.87
N SER A 90 25.25 -16.85 10.21
CA SER A 90 25.24 -17.49 8.89
C SER A 90 25.32 -16.44 7.79
N THR A 91 26.33 -16.50 6.92
CA THR A 91 26.37 -15.61 5.74
C THR A 91 25.37 -16.08 4.69
N ALA A 92 24.24 -15.38 4.57
CA ALA A 92 23.53 -15.32 3.31
C ALA A 92 24.15 -14.18 2.48
N ARG A 93 24.66 -14.48 1.28
CA ARG A 93 24.98 -13.45 0.29
C ARG A 93 23.63 -13.01 -0.28
N VAL A 94 23.31 -11.74 -0.12
CA VAL A 94 22.07 -11.13 -0.61
C VAL A 94 22.44 -10.27 -1.82
N ASP A 95 21.60 -10.27 -2.86
CA ASP A 95 21.81 -9.36 -4.00
C ASP A 95 21.49 -7.93 -3.52
N GLY A 96 22.51 -7.07 -3.49
CA GLY A 96 22.49 -5.76 -2.83
C GLY A 96 22.22 -4.56 -3.74
N ARG A 97 22.27 -3.37 -3.13
CA ARG A 97 22.20 -2.05 -3.81
C ARG A 97 23.39 -1.84 -4.75
N LYS A 98 23.14 -1.19 -5.89
CA LYS A 98 24.11 -0.97 -6.98
C LYS A 98 25.32 -0.14 -6.50
N GLY A 99 26.52 -0.72 -6.52
CA GLY A 99 27.79 0.01 -6.51
C GLY A 99 28.74 -0.15 -5.31
N GLU A 100 28.39 -0.89 -4.24
CA GLU A 100 29.20 -0.95 -3.01
C GLU A 100 29.13 -2.33 -2.31
N ASP A 101 30.28 -2.87 -1.86
CA ASP A 101 30.33 -4.12 -1.08
C ASP A 101 29.99 -3.83 0.42
N LEU A 102 28.86 -4.35 0.93
CA LEU A 102 28.24 -4.04 2.23
C LEU A 102 28.15 -5.28 3.15
N VAL A 103 28.36 -5.10 4.46
CA VAL A 103 28.03 -6.12 5.49
C VAL A 103 27.00 -5.55 6.46
N ARG A 104 25.85 -6.20 6.63
CA ARG A 104 24.90 -5.89 7.70
C ARG A 104 25.21 -6.67 8.97
N LEU A 105 25.32 -5.97 10.09
CA LEU A 105 25.44 -6.52 11.43
C LEU A 105 24.09 -6.35 12.13
N GLY A 106 23.26 -7.39 12.05
CA GLY A 106 22.05 -7.53 12.88
C GLY A 106 22.45 -7.86 14.32
N ASP A 107 21.94 -8.97 14.86
CA ASP A 107 22.20 -9.37 16.25
C ASP A 107 23.70 -9.57 16.57
N ALA A 108 24.49 -9.95 15.56
CA ALA A 108 25.95 -10.09 15.66
C ALA A 108 26.68 -8.83 16.11
N PHE A 109 26.09 -7.63 15.96
CA PHE A 109 26.67 -6.39 16.46
C PHE A 109 26.77 -6.36 17.99
N TRP A 110 25.77 -6.90 18.70
CA TRP A 110 25.73 -6.88 20.15
C TRP A 110 26.63 -7.97 20.78
N GLU A 111 26.94 -8.99 20.00
CA GLU A 111 27.67 -10.19 20.42
C GLU A 111 29.17 -10.17 20.05
N ALA A 112 29.61 -9.20 19.26
CA ALA A 112 31.00 -9.10 18.79
C ALA A 112 31.69 -7.81 19.26
N ASP A 113 33.00 -7.90 19.48
CA ASP A 113 33.89 -6.76 19.55
C ASP A 113 34.43 -6.44 18.16
N LEU A 114 34.62 -5.15 17.88
CA LEU A 114 35.18 -4.68 16.62
C LEU A 114 36.62 -4.19 16.81
N HIS A 115 37.55 -4.78 16.07
CA HIS A 115 38.97 -4.42 16.16
C HIS A 115 39.56 -4.10 14.79
N VAL A 116 40.59 -3.26 14.80
CA VAL A 116 41.38 -2.95 13.61
C VAL A 116 42.72 -3.71 13.69
N ASP A 117 42.94 -4.63 12.75
CA ASP A 117 44.23 -5.32 12.55
C ASP A 117 44.89 -4.83 11.25
N GLY A 118 45.75 -3.81 11.38
CA GLY A 118 46.36 -3.12 10.24
C GLY A 118 45.35 -2.22 9.52
N GLU A 119 45.09 -2.48 8.24
CA GLU A 119 44.08 -1.78 7.41
C GLU A 119 42.78 -2.61 7.29
N LYS A 120 42.51 -3.52 8.23
CA LYS A 120 41.35 -4.42 8.16
C LYS A 120 40.52 -4.37 9.42
N LEU A 121 39.21 -4.36 9.23
CA LEU A 121 38.25 -4.53 10.29
C LEU A 121 38.06 -6.03 10.58
N VAL A 122 38.01 -6.36 11.86
CA VAL A 122 37.86 -7.73 12.37
C VAL A 122 36.75 -7.73 13.41
N LEU A 123 35.76 -8.60 13.21
CA LEU A 123 34.73 -8.90 14.20
C LEU A 123 35.24 -10.04 15.08
N VAL A 124 35.19 -9.90 16.39
CA VAL A 124 35.60 -10.92 17.35
C VAL A 124 34.40 -11.27 18.20
N ASP A 125 33.85 -12.45 18.00
CA ASP A 125 32.74 -12.96 18.81
C ASP A 125 33.15 -13.02 20.29
N ARG A 126 32.37 -12.38 21.17
CA ARG A 126 32.67 -12.25 22.61
C ARG A 126 32.54 -13.55 23.39
N ILE A 127 31.77 -14.51 22.87
CA ILE A 127 31.47 -15.80 23.51
C ILE A 127 32.49 -16.85 23.07
N THR A 128 32.76 -16.94 21.76
CA THR A 128 33.60 -17.97 21.17
C THR A 128 35.04 -17.52 20.95
N GLY A 129 35.31 -16.21 20.95
CA GLY A 129 36.60 -15.61 20.64
C GLY A 129 36.99 -15.74 19.16
N GLN A 130 36.07 -16.17 18.30
CA GLN A 130 36.35 -16.42 16.90
C GLN A 130 36.42 -15.10 16.12
N GLU A 131 37.54 -14.91 15.42
CA GLU A 131 37.77 -13.74 14.58
C GLU A 131 37.22 -13.93 13.16
N THR A 132 36.46 -12.94 12.68
CA THR A 132 35.95 -12.82 11.32
C THR A 132 36.59 -11.61 10.65
N SER A 133 37.51 -11.86 9.71
CA SER A 133 38.16 -10.79 8.96
C SER A 133 37.28 -10.33 7.80
N LEU A 134 36.98 -9.03 7.75
CA LEU A 134 36.29 -8.39 6.62
C LEU A 134 37.34 -7.92 5.61
N LYS A 135 37.21 -8.34 4.34
CA LYS A 135 38.14 -7.98 3.27
C LYS A 135 37.39 -7.48 2.05
N ARG A 136 37.81 -6.30 1.54
CA ARG A 136 37.14 -5.64 0.40
C ARG A 136 35.66 -5.42 0.68
N ILE A 137 35.37 -5.00 1.91
CA ILE A 137 34.06 -4.53 2.33
C ILE A 137 34.24 -3.03 2.47
N GLU A 138 33.37 -2.25 1.84
CA GLU A 138 33.46 -0.80 1.77
C GLU A 138 32.57 -0.16 2.84
N LYS A 139 31.44 -0.79 3.16
CA LYS A 139 30.47 -0.31 4.13
C LYS A 139 30.02 -1.39 5.12
N ILE A 140 29.58 -0.95 6.30
CA ILE A 140 28.98 -1.80 7.33
C ILE A 140 27.70 -1.15 7.83
N ASP A 141 26.59 -1.86 7.73
CA ASP A 141 25.31 -1.48 8.31
C ASP A 141 25.21 -2.05 9.73
N ILE A 142 24.87 -1.22 10.71
CA ILE A 142 24.69 -1.59 12.11
C ILE A 142 23.34 -1.04 12.55
N GLY A 143 22.36 -1.91 12.78
CA GLY A 143 21.03 -1.50 13.24
C GLY A 143 20.31 -0.50 12.33
N GLY A 144 20.56 -0.55 11.01
CA GLY A 144 19.99 0.38 10.03
C GLY A 144 20.89 1.57 9.68
N HIS A 145 22.05 1.69 10.31
CA HIS A 145 23.02 2.78 10.09
C HIS A 145 24.26 2.30 9.36
N VAL A 146 24.58 2.89 8.20
CA VAL A 146 25.68 2.45 7.34
C VAL A 146 26.93 3.30 7.53
N PHE A 147 28.02 2.67 7.95
CA PHE A 147 29.34 3.26 8.17
C PHE A 147 30.31 2.85 7.04
N SER A 148 31.21 3.74 6.61
CA SER A 148 32.35 3.26 5.80
C SER A 148 33.36 2.52 6.67
N VAL A 149 33.93 1.43 6.16
CA VAL A 149 34.92 0.63 6.91
C VAL A 149 36.14 1.47 7.29
N ASP A 150 36.57 2.37 6.41
CA ASP A 150 37.70 3.26 6.66
C ASP A 150 37.39 4.32 7.74
N ALA A 151 36.17 4.89 7.76
CA ALA A 151 35.78 5.83 8.82
C ALA A 151 35.69 5.13 10.19
N LEU A 152 35.10 3.94 10.23
CA LEU A 152 34.95 3.16 11.46
C LEU A 152 36.32 2.70 11.99
N ALA A 153 37.22 2.27 11.10
CA ALA A 153 38.59 1.89 11.47
C ALA A 153 39.41 3.10 11.98
N ASN A 154 39.26 4.27 11.38
CA ASN A 154 39.93 5.50 11.81
C ASN A 154 39.41 6.00 13.17
N SER A 155 38.10 5.90 13.43
CA SER A 155 37.49 6.22 14.72
C SER A 155 38.05 5.34 15.84
N ILE A 156 38.10 4.02 15.64
CA ILE A 156 38.67 3.04 16.61
C ILE A 156 40.17 3.29 16.85
N ALA A 157 40.93 3.65 15.80
CA ALA A 157 42.36 3.95 15.92
C ALA A 157 42.65 5.24 16.70
N SER A 158 41.69 6.17 16.79
CA SER A 158 41.81 7.47 17.48
C SER A 158 41.53 7.44 18.99
N LYS A 159 41.26 6.24 19.57
CA LYS A 159 40.97 5.98 20.99
C LYS A 159 39.65 6.52 21.53
N ILE A 160 38.63 6.64 20.68
CA ILE A 160 37.25 6.61 21.16
C ILE A 160 36.83 5.14 21.07
N ASP A 161 36.64 4.48 22.22
CA ASP A 161 36.17 3.09 22.22
C ASP A 161 34.64 3.07 22.00
N LEU A 162 34.14 2.07 21.28
CA LEU A 162 32.74 1.95 20.87
C LEU A 162 31.77 1.92 22.06
N ALA A 163 32.20 1.43 23.22
CA ALA A 163 31.43 1.49 24.47
C ALA A 163 31.28 2.93 24.99
N THR A 164 32.20 3.83 24.66
CA THR A 164 32.07 5.28 24.95
C THR A 164 31.04 5.93 24.02
N VAL A 165 31.02 5.55 22.74
CA VAL A 165 30.00 6.02 21.78
C VAL A 165 28.62 5.50 22.16
N GLN A 166 28.52 4.21 22.50
CA GLN A 166 27.28 3.57 22.96
C GLN A 166 26.80 4.14 24.31
N ALA A 167 27.71 4.42 25.25
CA ALA A 167 27.36 5.05 26.52
C ALA A 167 26.91 6.51 26.34
N GLN A 168 27.56 7.28 25.46
CA GLN A 168 27.16 8.67 25.17
C GLN A 168 25.82 8.73 24.45
N LEU A 169 25.52 7.77 23.57
CA LEU A 169 24.23 7.64 22.91
C LEU A 169 23.13 7.22 23.90
N ALA A 170 23.41 6.28 24.80
CA ALA A 170 22.48 5.86 25.84
C ALA A 170 22.25 6.94 26.93
N GLU A 171 23.27 7.75 27.24
CA GLU A 171 23.18 8.87 28.19
C GLU A 171 22.47 10.09 27.57
N ALA A 172 22.60 10.31 26.26
CA ALA A 172 21.83 11.32 25.52
C ALA A 172 20.34 10.98 25.39
N LEU A 173 19.98 9.71 25.48
CA LEU A 173 18.59 9.22 25.44
C LEU A 173 17.91 9.16 26.83
N ALA A 174 18.62 9.42 27.92
CA ALA A 174 18.15 9.10 29.28
C ALA A 174 17.93 10.31 30.21
N GLU A 175 18.40 11.51 29.87
CA GLU A 175 18.13 12.71 30.69
C GLU A 175 17.67 13.91 29.84
N ASP A 176 16.45 14.32 30.20
CA ASP A 176 15.56 15.35 29.70
C ASP A 176 16.05 16.76 30.08
N ASP A 177 16.05 17.68 29.11
CA ASP A 177 16.06 19.17 29.23
C ASP A 177 17.00 19.92 28.25
N ASP A 178 17.90 19.27 27.48
CA ASP A 178 18.69 19.99 26.45
C ASP A 178 19.31 19.06 25.38
N ILE A 179 18.46 18.24 24.75
CA ILE A 179 18.89 17.28 23.73
C ILE A 179 19.39 17.99 22.46
N ASP A 180 18.81 19.13 22.10
CA ASP A 180 19.11 19.88 20.88
C ASP A 180 20.49 20.56 20.94
N ASP A 181 20.84 21.19 22.06
CA ASP A 181 22.14 21.85 22.21
C ASP A 181 23.32 20.84 22.20
N ARG A 182 23.10 19.61 22.67
CA ARG A 182 24.12 18.54 22.67
C ARG A 182 24.21 17.78 21.35
N ILE A 183 23.09 17.59 20.66
CA ILE A 183 23.08 17.10 19.28
C ILE A 183 23.79 18.11 18.37
N ASP A 184 23.60 19.41 18.59
CA ASP A 184 24.30 20.47 17.86
C ASP A 184 25.80 20.52 18.20
N GLU A 185 26.22 20.35 19.46
CA GLU A 185 27.64 20.29 19.83
C GLU A 185 28.33 19.02 19.27
N PHE A 186 27.59 17.89 19.18
CA PHE A 186 28.04 16.67 18.51
C PHE A 186 28.12 16.83 17.00
N ARG A 187 27.13 17.47 16.36
CA ARG A 187 27.13 17.82 14.93
C ARG A 187 28.30 18.73 14.57
N ASP A 188 28.54 19.78 15.36
CA ASP A 188 29.64 20.71 15.16
C ASP A 188 31.00 19.99 15.31
N GLY A 189 31.10 19.03 16.23
CA GLY A 189 32.27 18.15 16.37
C GLY A 189 32.48 17.19 15.20
N LEU A 190 31.41 16.74 14.54
CA LEU A 190 31.47 15.88 13.35
C LEU A 190 31.80 16.68 12.08
N GLU A 191 31.26 17.89 11.93
CA GLU A 191 31.56 18.81 10.83
C GLU A 191 33.00 19.34 10.88
N GLU A 192 33.56 19.61 12.08
CA GLU A 192 34.97 19.98 12.23
C GLU A 192 35.95 18.84 11.83
N ASN A 193 35.43 17.61 11.66
CA ASN A 193 36.20 16.43 11.28
C ASN A 193 35.79 15.80 9.93
N ASP A 194 35.00 16.50 9.09
CA ASP A 194 34.51 16.02 7.78
C ASP A 194 33.74 14.67 7.84
N ILE A 195 32.88 14.48 8.86
CA ILE A 195 32.04 13.27 9.03
C ILE A 195 30.56 13.63 8.82
N GLU A 196 29.90 13.03 7.82
CA GLU A 196 28.49 13.28 7.45
C GLU A 196 27.52 12.37 8.23
N PHE A 197 26.38 12.91 8.68
CA PHE A 197 25.36 12.27 9.52
C PHE A 197 23.99 12.30 8.83
N ASP A 198 23.27 11.17 8.76
CA ASP A 198 21.95 11.06 8.09
C ASP A 198 20.82 10.85 9.12
N ARG A 199 20.15 11.96 9.50
CA ARG A 199 18.69 11.98 9.74
C ARG A 199 18.02 12.32 8.40
N PRO A 200 16.70 12.09 8.19
CA PRO A 200 15.98 12.82 7.16
C PRO A 200 16.33 14.31 7.33
N ALA A 201 16.93 14.92 6.31
CA ALA A 201 17.38 16.29 6.43
C ALA A 201 16.16 17.16 6.79
N LEU A 202 16.20 17.84 7.94
CA LEU A 202 15.15 18.80 8.27
C LEU A 202 15.07 19.84 7.14
N PRO A 203 13.87 20.30 6.79
CA PRO A 203 13.68 21.33 5.78
C PRO A 203 14.65 22.50 6.00
N PRO A 204 15.45 22.92 5.00
CA PRO A 204 16.35 24.03 5.17
C PRO A 204 15.55 25.32 5.32
N LYS A 205 15.81 26.14 6.34
CA LYS A 205 15.06 27.40 6.58
C LYS A 205 14.92 28.31 5.34
N LYS A 206 15.88 28.27 4.41
CA LYS A 206 15.88 29.07 3.16
C LYS A 206 16.56 28.34 2.03
N ILE A 207 15.95 28.35 0.84
CA ILE A 207 16.60 27.99 -0.42
C ILE A 207 16.79 29.29 -1.22
N LYS A 208 18.01 29.54 -1.70
CA LYS A 208 18.37 30.84 -2.29
C LYS A 208 19.13 30.70 -3.60
N GLY A 209 18.53 31.18 -4.68
CA GLY A 209 19.20 31.38 -5.96
C GLY A 209 20.30 32.45 -5.88
N THR A 210 21.36 32.25 -6.66
CA THR A 210 22.51 33.16 -6.71
C THR A 210 22.32 34.27 -7.73
N GLY A 211 21.28 34.22 -8.59
CA GLY A 211 21.09 35.12 -9.72
C GLY A 211 22.14 34.91 -10.82
N GLN A 212 22.71 33.70 -10.90
CA GLN A 212 23.69 33.28 -11.91
C GLN A 212 23.21 32.05 -12.71
N ASP A 213 21.89 31.86 -12.81
CA ASP A 213 21.23 30.72 -13.45
C ASP A 213 21.50 29.40 -12.71
N ASP A 214 20.90 29.25 -11.53
CA ASP A 214 20.98 28.04 -10.71
C ASP A 214 19.78 27.11 -10.88
N GLU A 215 20.06 25.81 -10.88
CA GLU A 215 19.04 24.74 -10.84
C GLU A 215 19.19 23.95 -9.53
N PHE A 216 18.10 23.87 -8.76
CA PHE A 216 18.00 23.04 -7.56
C PHE A 216 17.02 21.91 -7.82
N ASP A 217 17.38 20.68 -7.45
CA ASP A 217 16.49 19.53 -7.53
C ASP A 217 16.23 18.97 -6.13
N LEU A 218 15.02 19.16 -5.64
CA LEU A 218 14.59 18.71 -4.31
C LEU A 218 13.92 17.35 -4.43
N THR A 219 14.74 16.32 -4.60
CA THR A 219 14.31 14.91 -4.50
C THR A 219 14.22 14.45 -3.04
N SER A 220 14.95 15.12 -2.15
CA SER A 220 14.81 15.15 -0.68
C SER A 220 15.01 16.62 -0.24
N TRP A 221 14.83 16.97 1.04
CA TRP A 221 15.20 18.29 1.56
C TRP A 221 16.71 18.63 1.42
N SER A 222 17.51 17.72 0.84
CA SER A 222 18.89 17.98 0.40
C SER A 222 18.94 18.89 -0.84
N THR A 223 19.70 19.99 -0.75
CA THR A 223 19.83 20.96 -1.85
C THR A 223 21.01 20.61 -2.76
N ALA A 224 20.91 19.53 -3.54
CA ALA A 224 21.92 19.26 -4.56
C ALA A 224 21.77 20.26 -5.72
N ARG A 225 22.76 21.13 -5.91
CA ARG A 225 22.84 22.02 -7.08
C ARG A 225 23.17 21.15 -8.29
N VAL A 226 22.27 21.09 -9.26
CA VAL A 226 22.48 20.33 -10.49
C VAL A 226 23.10 21.27 -11.52
N ASP A 227 24.17 20.86 -12.20
CA ASP A 227 24.70 21.60 -13.36
C ASP A 227 23.68 21.51 -14.51
N GLY A 228 22.77 22.50 -14.52
CA GLY A 228 21.59 22.58 -15.37
C GLY A 228 21.65 23.67 -16.44
N ARG A 229 20.73 23.61 -17.40
CA ARG A 229 20.79 24.30 -18.70
C ARG A 229 20.61 25.83 -18.59
N LYS A 230 21.05 26.55 -19.63
CA LYS A 230 20.97 28.03 -19.73
C LYS A 230 19.56 28.61 -19.48
N GLY A 231 19.41 29.37 -18.40
CA GLY A 231 18.42 30.44 -18.19
C GLY A 231 17.53 30.32 -16.95
N GLU A 232 17.45 31.41 -16.16
CA GLU A 232 16.55 31.69 -15.01
C GLU A 232 16.67 30.71 -13.81
N ASP A 233 16.68 31.22 -12.57
CA ASP A 233 16.86 30.39 -11.35
C ASP A 233 15.62 29.48 -11.13
N LEU A 234 15.79 28.14 -11.16
CA LEU A 234 14.73 27.13 -11.15
C LEU A 234 14.86 26.18 -9.93
N VAL A 235 13.73 25.87 -9.28
CA VAL A 235 13.63 24.78 -8.29
C VAL A 235 12.73 23.68 -8.85
N ARG A 236 13.21 22.44 -8.90
CA ARG A 236 12.36 21.26 -9.11
C ARG A 236 11.95 20.67 -7.78
N LEU A 237 10.66 20.40 -7.64
CA LEU A 237 10.06 19.78 -6.47
C LEU A 237 9.75 18.33 -6.87
N GLY A 238 10.64 17.40 -6.47
CA GLY A 238 10.52 15.95 -6.69
C GLY A 238 9.71 15.27 -5.58
N ASP A 239 10.18 14.15 -5.03
CA ASP A 239 9.44 13.42 -3.98
C ASP A 239 9.24 14.24 -2.69
N ALA A 240 10.21 15.06 -2.30
CA ALA A 240 10.10 15.99 -1.17
C ALA A 240 8.96 17.02 -1.31
N PHE A 241 8.40 17.19 -2.52
CA PHE A 241 7.23 18.02 -2.72
C PHE A 241 5.97 17.40 -2.13
N TRP A 242 5.82 16.08 -2.16
CA TRP A 242 4.62 15.39 -1.66
C TRP A 242 4.43 15.61 -0.16
N GLU A 243 5.51 15.93 0.52
CA GLU A 243 5.56 16.23 1.94
C GLU A 243 5.37 17.72 2.24
N ALA A 244 5.13 18.60 1.26
CA ALA A 244 5.01 20.04 1.52
C ALA A 244 3.84 20.74 0.80
N ASP A 245 3.28 21.75 1.49
CA ASP A 245 2.33 22.72 0.95
C ASP A 245 3.02 24.05 0.60
N LEU A 246 2.35 24.87 -0.20
CA LEU A 246 2.84 26.15 -0.71
C LEU A 246 2.03 27.31 -0.14
N HIS A 247 2.70 28.21 0.57
CA HIS A 247 2.16 29.43 1.16
C HIS A 247 2.85 30.68 0.58
N VAL A 248 2.15 31.82 0.57
CA VAL A 248 2.69 33.13 0.16
C VAL A 248 2.88 34.05 1.37
N ASP A 249 4.15 34.36 1.69
CA ASP A 249 4.56 35.35 2.70
C ASP A 249 5.05 36.64 2.01
N GLY A 250 4.10 37.56 1.79
CA GLY A 250 4.35 38.82 1.08
C GLY A 250 4.72 38.57 -0.39
N GLU A 251 5.95 38.91 -0.80
CA GLU A 251 6.44 38.66 -2.17
C GLU A 251 7.22 37.32 -2.29
N LYS A 252 7.11 36.42 -1.31
CA LYS A 252 7.88 35.16 -1.27
C LYS A 252 6.97 33.95 -1.22
N LEU A 253 7.38 32.92 -1.93
CA LEU A 253 6.81 31.58 -1.78
C LEU A 253 7.53 30.82 -0.67
N VAL A 254 6.77 30.10 0.14
CA VAL A 254 7.22 29.32 1.29
C VAL A 254 6.70 27.90 1.13
N LEU A 255 7.60 26.92 1.27
CA LEU A 255 7.21 25.52 1.42
C LEU A 255 6.94 25.24 2.90
N VAL A 256 5.83 24.60 3.22
CA VAL A 256 5.45 24.21 4.59
C VAL A 256 5.42 22.69 4.63
N ASP A 257 6.34 22.09 5.40
CA ASP A 257 6.41 20.64 5.55
C ASP A 257 5.16 20.10 6.28
N ARG A 258 4.55 19.04 5.76
CA ARG A 258 3.29 18.44 6.23
C ARG A 258 3.44 17.68 7.53
N ILE A 259 4.64 17.17 7.80
CA ILE A 259 4.92 16.38 8.99
C ILE A 259 5.29 17.31 10.14
N THR A 260 6.26 18.20 9.91
CA THR A 260 6.87 19.05 10.95
C THR A 260 6.26 20.45 11.04
N GLY A 261 5.52 20.90 10.02
CA GLY A 261 5.05 22.28 9.90
C GLY A 261 6.17 23.27 9.59
N GLN A 262 7.41 22.82 9.39
CA GLN A 262 8.55 23.70 9.22
C GLN A 262 8.48 24.46 7.88
N GLU A 263 8.74 25.76 7.95
CA GLU A 263 8.75 26.64 6.79
C GLU A 263 10.13 26.77 6.12
N THR A 264 10.14 26.62 4.80
CA THR A 264 11.28 26.84 3.91
C THR A 264 11.00 27.98 2.93
N SER A 265 11.60 29.15 3.15
CA SER A 265 11.42 30.28 2.23
C SER A 265 12.21 30.11 0.93
N LEU A 266 11.55 30.25 -0.22
CA LEU A 266 12.19 30.32 -1.53
C LEU A 266 12.58 31.77 -1.84
N LYS A 267 13.87 32.03 -2.08
CA LYS A 267 14.39 33.38 -2.33
C LYS A 267 15.17 33.44 -3.62
N ARG A 268 14.89 34.46 -4.44
CA ARG A 268 15.55 34.64 -5.75
C ARG A 268 15.39 33.38 -6.62
N ILE A 269 14.21 32.79 -6.56
CA ILE A 269 13.78 31.72 -7.45
C ILE A 269 12.81 32.36 -8.43
N GLU A 270 12.99 32.12 -9.71
CA GLU A 270 12.16 32.70 -10.77
C GLU A 270 11.10 31.70 -11.24
N LYS A 271 11.43 30.40 -11.21
CA LYS A 271 10.55 29.31 -11.64
C LYS A 271 10.55 28.13 -10.68
N ILE A 272 9.43 27.39 -10.69
CA ILE A 272 9.27 26.14 -9.96
C ILE A 272 8.71 25.09 -10.89
N ASP A 273 9.37 23.93 -10.94
CA ASP A 273 8.90 22.74 -11.64
C ASP A 273 8.23 21.81 -10.63
N ILE A 274 6.93 21.56 -10.82
CA ILE A 274 6.11 20.69 -9.99
C ILE A 274 5.58 19.57 -10.85
N GLY A 275 6.04 18.34 -10.61
CA GLY A 275 5.58 17.17 -11.36
C GLY A 275 5.74 17.35 -12.88
N GLY A 276 6.79 18.03 -13.35
CA GLY A 276 7.05 18.31 -14.77
C GLY A 276 6.43 19.60 -15.31
N HIS A 277 5.67 20.35 -14.50
CA HIS A 277 5.08 21.64 -14.87
C HIS A 277 5.86 22.82 -14.31
N VAL A 278 6.34 23.69 -15.20
CA VAL A 278 7.12 24.86 -14.82
C VAL A 278 6.25 26.10 -14.68
N PHE A 279 6.08 26.56 -13.44
CA PHE A 279 5.41 27.81 -13.09
C PHE A 279 6.43 28.94 -12.90
N SER A 280 6.06 30.19 -13.20
CA SER A 280 6.81 31.32 -12.63
C SER A 280 6.36 31.52 -11.18
N VAL A 281 7.29 31.89 -10.29
CA VAL A 281 6.98 32.13 -8.87
C VAL A 281 5.88 33.18 -8.71
N ASP A 282 5.94 34.27 -9.47
CA ASP A 282 4.90 35.31 -9.44
C ASP A 282 3.53 34.78 -9.88
N ALA A 283 3.46 33.93 -10.90
CA ALA A 283 2.18 33.39 -11.37
C ALA A 283 1.58 32.41 -10.35
N LEU A 284 2.42 31.57 -9.76
CA LEU A 284 2.01 30.62 -8.74
C LEU A 284 1.57 31.33 -7.46
N ALA A 285 2.34 32.32 -7.00
CA ALA A 285 1.99 33.13 -5.83
C ALA A 285 0.67 33.89 -6.04
N ASN A 286 0.49 34.54 -7.20
CA ASN A 286 -0.80 35.18 -7.53
C ASN A 286 -1.95 34.15 -7.58
N SER A 287 -1.71 32.94 -8.10
CA SER A 287 -2.74 31.89 -8.11
C SER A 287 -3.16 31.47 -6.70
N ILE A 288 -2.21 31.38 -5.77
CA ILE A 288 -2.47 31.07 -4.36
C ILE A 288 -3.23 32.22 -3.69
N GLU A 289 -2.75 33.47 -3.85
CA GLU A 289 -3.36 34.65 -3.23
C GLU A 289 -4.76 34.97 -3.77
N GLU A 290 -5.01 34.74 -5.06
CA GLU A 290 -6.30 35.00 -5.66
C GLU A 290 -7.39 34.01 -5.20
N GLY A 291 -7.01 32.84 -4.66
CA GLY A 291 -7.90 31.93 -3.92
C GLY A 291 -9.11 31.41 -4.69
N LYS A 292 -9.07 31.37 -6.03
CA LYS A 292 -10.26 31.03 -6.85
C LYS A 292 -10.39 29.54 -7.16
N THR A 293 -9.33 28.74 -7.00
CA THR A 293 -9.34 27.30 -7.29
C THR A 293 -8.28 26.61 -6.42
N PRO A 294 -8.60 25.49 -5.75
CA PRO A 294 -7.60 24.68 -5.07
C PRO A 294 -6.48 24.32 -6.04
N LEU A 295 -5.23 24.54 -5.64
CA LEU A 295 -4.10 24.08 -6.43
C LEU A 295 -3.99 22.57 -6.25
N VAL A 296 -4.30 21.84 -7.33
CA VAL A 296 -4.15 20.40 -7.40
C VAL A 296 -2.84 20.09 -8.11
N PHE A 297 -2.04 19.24 -7.49
CA PHE A 297 -0.78 18.78 -8.04
C PHE A 297 -0.86 17.28 -8.28
N SER A 298 -0.28 16.83 -9.39
CA SER A 298 -0.04 15.42 -9.66
C SER A 298 1.41 15.18 -10.09
N ASP A 299 1.98 14.05 -9.72
CA ASP A 299 3.32 13.62 -10.14
C ASP A 299 3.15 12.70 -11.34
N GLY A 300 2.87 13.33 -12.47
CA GLY A 300 2.35 12.57 -13.60
C GLY A 300 0.89 12.21 -13.34
N LEU A 301 0.58 10.91 -13.34
CA LEU A 301 -0.79 10.39 -13.30
C LEU A 301 -1.13 9.61 -12.03
N ALA A 302 -0.16 9.24 -11.19
CA ALA A 302 -0.39 8.26 -10.13
C ALA A 302 -0.84 8.85 -8.78
N ARG A 303 -0.28 9.99 -8.33
CA ARG A 303 -0.71 10.65 -7.09
C ARG A 303 -1.34 12.00 -7.37
N THR A 304 -2.35 12.35 -6.59
CA THR A 304 -2.98 13.67 -6.60
C THR A 304 -2.94 14.25 -5.19
N LYS A 305 -2.56 15.53 -5.05
CA LYS A 305 -2.68 16.26 -3.78
C LYS A 305 -3.30 17.63 -3.96
N VAL A 306 -3.85 18.15 -2.86
CA VAL A 306 -4.36 19.52 -2.74
C VAL A 306 -3.40 20.34 -1.92
N ASN A 307 -3.16 21.59 -2.32
CA ASN A 307 -2.42 22.55 -1.53
C ASN A 307 -3.24 23.05 -0.32
N THR A 308 -2.86 22.65 0.89
CA THR A 308 -3.60 22.95 2.12
C THR A 308 -2.66 23.47 3.21
N THR A 309 -2.37 24.77 3.19
CA THR A 309 -1.38 25.36 4.10
C THR A 309 -1.82 25.38 5.56
N ASP A 310 -3.13 25.42 5.81
CA ASP A 310 -3.74 25.44 7.14
C ASP A 310 -4.87 24.40 7.17
N PRO A 311 -4.53 23.09 7.23
CA PRO A 311 -5.52 22.02 7.13
C PRO A 311 -6.30 21.87 8.45
N THR A 312 -7.58 21.55 8.36
CA THR A 312 -8.37 21.07 9.51
C THR A 312 -7.78 19.75 10.04
N PRO A 313 -8.08 19.33 11.29
CA PRO A 313 -7.60 18.05 11.79
C PRO A 313 -7.97 16.86 10.90
N SER A 314 -9.19 16.83 10.33
CA SER A 314 -9.62 15.79 9.39
C SER A 314 -8.75 15.77 8.13
N VAL A 315 -8.48 16.93 7.53
CA VAL A 315 -7.65 17.03 6.32
C VAL A 315 -6.20 16.64 6.61
N LEU A 316 -5.62 17.12 7.71
CA LEU A 316 -4.24 16.80 8.09
C LEU A 316 -4.04 15.29 8.28
N TRP A 317 -4.90 14.68 9.08
CA TRP A 317 -4.79 13.25 9.37
C TRP A 317 -5.16 12.38 8.16
N ASP A 318 -6.07 12.83 7.28
CA ASP A 318 -6.33 12.18 6.00
C ASP A 318 -5.08 12.12 5.12
N GLN A 319 -4.35 13.23 5.01
CA GLN A 319 -3.10 13.29 4.25
C GLN A 319 -2.02 12.38 4.83
N ILE A 320 -1.90 12.33 6.16
CA ILE A 320 -0.95 11.45 6.84
C ILE A 320 -1.31 9.98 6.57
N VAL A 321 -2.57 9.58 6.74
CA VAL A 321 -2.96 8.18 6.52
C VAL A 321 -2.83 7.77 5.06
N GLN A 322 -3.05 8.67 4.10
CA GLN A 322 -2.79 8.38 2.69
C GLN A 322 -1.31 8.02 2.44
N ASN A 323 -0.37 8.74 3.07
CA ASN A 323 1.06 8.40 2.99
C ASN A 323 1.35 7.02 3.61
N LEU A 324 0.78 6.72 4.79
CA LEU A 324 0.94 5.41 5.42
C LEU A 324 0.37 4.27 4.56
N VAL A 325 -0.75 4.49 3.89
CA VAL A 325 -1.37 3.54 2.95
C VAL A 325 -0.48 3.31 1.73
N ILE A 326 0.09 4.38 1.16
CA ILE A 326 1.04 4.33 0.04
C ILE A 326 2.26 3.46 0.39
N GLU A 327 2.81 3.64 1.59
CA GLU A 327 3.98 2.92 2.07
C GLU A 327 3.67 1.46 2.40
N THR A 328 2.52 1.20 3.05
CA THR A 328 2.17 -0.14 3.54
C THR A 328 1.61 -1.08 2.46
N GLN A 329 0.94 -0.53 1.43
CA GLN A 329 0.46 -1.26 0.24
C GLN A 329 -0.45 -2.48 0.51
N PHE A 330 -1.34 -2.44 1.51
CA PHE A 330 -2.23 -3.57 1.84
C PHE A 330 -3.52 -3.70 0.99
N GLY A 331 -3.61 -2.96 -0.12
CA GLY A 331 -4.73 -2.98 -1.06
C GLY A 331 -5.92 -2.06 -0.74
N PRO A 332 -6.84 -1.87 -1.72
CA PRO A 332 -7.90 -0.85 -1.65
C PRO A 332 -8.94 -1.09 -0.55
N THR A 333 -9.33 -2.33 -0.28
CA THR A 333 -10.39 -2.60 0.71
C THR A 333 -9.92 -2.33 2.13
N ASN A 334 -8.69 -2.75 2.47
CA ASN A 334 -8.10 -2.45 3.77
C ASN A 334 -7.86 -0.94 3.92
N ALA A 335 -7.52 -0.23 2.84
CA ALA A 335 -7.42 1.24 2.85
C ALA A 335 -8.75 1.89 3.21
N ALA A 336 -9.83 1.50 2.53
CA ALA A 336 -11.19 1.97 2.84
C ALA A 336 -11.58 1.76 4.32
N ARG A 337 -11.23 0.61 4.92
CA ARG A 337 -11.45 0.35 6.35
C ARG A 337 -10.66 1.31 7.24
N VAL A 338 -9.39 1.58 6.92
CA VAL A 338 -8.56 2.50 7.71
C VAL A 338 -9.12 3.93 7.65
N TYR A 339 -9.52 4.42 6.47
CA TYR A 339 -10.15 5.74 6.32
C TYR A 339 -11.45 5.86 7.13
N SER A 340 -12.30 4.81 7.14
CA SER A 340 -13.52 4.77 7.95
C SER A 340 -13.22 4.85 9.45
N ILE A 341 -12.27 4.04 9.96
CA ILE A 341 -11.92 4.04 11.39
C ILE A 341 -11.39 5.41 11.82
N LEU A 342 -10.45 5.97 11.06
CA LEU A 342 -9.82 7.25 11.34
C LEU A 342 -10.86 8.38 11.44
N HIS A 343 -11.68 8.53 10.40
CA HIS A 343 -12.61 9.65 10.34
C HIS A 343 -13.83 9.49 11.26
N THR A 344 -14.18 8.25 11.63
CA THR A 344 -15.16 8.00 12.68
C THR A 344 -14.62 8.44 14.05
N ALA A 345 -13.37 8.13 14.38
CA ALA A 345 -12.74 8.56 15.63
C ALA A 345 -12.61 10.09 15.73
N ILE A 346 -12.15 10.74 14.64
CA ILE A 346 -12.03 12.20 14.56
C ILE A 346 -13.41 12.87 14.74
N TYR A 347 -14.44 12.35 14.08
CA TYR A 347 -15.80 12.85 14.25
C TYR A 347 -16.33 12.63 15.67
N ASP A 348 -16.08 11.47 16.28
CA ASP A 348 -16.53 11.18 17.64
C ASP A 348 -15.89 12.10 18.69
N ALA A 349 -14.61 12.44 18.51
CA ALA A 349 -13.92 13.43 19.32
C ALA A 349 -14.55 14.83 19.18
N PHE A 350 -14.92 15.23 17.96
CA PHE A 350 -15.69 16.45 17.72
C PHE A 350 -17.09 16.40 18.38
N ALA A 351 -17.83 15.31 18.21
CA ALA A 351 -19.19 15.16 18.69
C ALA A 351 -19.30 15.22 20.22
N ALA A 352 -18.24 14.84 20.96
CA ALA A 352 -18.17 14.98 22.41
C ALA A 352 -18.31 16.44 22.90
N TYR A 353 -17.99 17.41 22.04
CA TYR A 353 -18.10 18.85 22.30
C TYR A 353 -19.32 19.50 21.68
N ASP A 354 -19.91 18.91 20.65
CA ASP A 354 -21.06 19.47 19.97
C ASP A 354 -22.37 19.01 20.62
N GLY A 355 -23.15 19.95 21.14
CA GLY A 355 -24.42 19.65 21.84
C GLY A 355 -25.55 19.14 20.93
N GLN A 356 -25.31 19.03 19.61
CA GLN A 356 -26.27 18.52 18.62
C GLN A 356 -25.81 17.19 18.01
N SER A 357 -24.52 16.90 17.96
CA SER A 357 -24.00 15.68 17.33
C SER A 357 -24.04 14.51 18.30
N LEU A 358 -24.33 13.33 17.76
CA LEU A 358 -24.14 12.06 18.46
C LEU A 358 -22.85 11.41 17.98
N ARG A 359 -22.06 10.85 18.91
CA ARG A 359 -20.98 9.91 18.57
C ARG A 359 -21.56 8.71 17.81
N VAL A 360 -20.79 8.18 16.87
CA VAL A 360 -21.11 6.97 16.09
C VAL A 360 -20.74 5.71 16.87
N SER A 361 -19.55 5.68 17.45
CA SER A 361 -19.03 4.48 18.12
C SER A 361 -19.81 4.18 19.39
N LEU A 362 -19.88 2.89 19.74
CA LEU A 362 -20.46 2.46 21.01
C LEU A 362 -19.44 2.69 22.12
N ASP A 363 -19.88 3.28 23.22
CA ASP A 363 -19.11 3.43 24.46
C ASP A 363 -18.92 2.06 25.12
N VAL A 364 -17.82 1.37 24.80
CA VAL A 364 -17.57 0.02 25.31
C VAL A 364 -17.01 0.07 26.74
N GLY A 365 -16.27 1.12 27.08
CA GLY A 365 -15.61 1.29 28.38
C GLY A 365 -16.51 1.93 29.46
N GLY A 366 -17.57 2.63 29.06
CA GLY A 366 -18.43 3.42 29.93
C GLY A 366 -17.75 4.69 30.44
N ASP A 367 -16.77 5.20 29.70
CA ASP A 367 -15.82 6.26 30.08
C ASP A 367 -15.90 7.52 29.20
N ASN A 368 -16.86 7.59 28.28
CA ASN A 368 -17.11 8.79 27.48
C ASN A 368 -17.17 10.07 28.34
N ILE A 369 -16.35 11.04 27.94
CA ILE A 369 -16.37 12.40 28.49
C ILE A 369 -17.14 13.31 27.52
N GLU A 370 -18.27 13.84 27.95
CA GLU A 370 -19.08 14.81 27.17
C GLU A 370 -19.07 16.17 27.86
N LEU A 371 -18.49 17.19 27.19
CA LEU A 371 -18.36 18.54 27.73
C LEU A 371 -19.36 19.53 27.13
N HIS A 372 -19.90 19.24 25.93
CA HIS A 372 -20.94 19.97 25.18
C HIS A 372 -20.79 21.50 25.01
N GLU A 373 -19.73 22.13 25.52
CA GLU A 373 -19.25 23.48 25.19
C GLU A 373 -17.75 23.58 25.51
N ALA A 374 -16.89 23.74 24.49
CA ALA A 374 -15.47 24.06 24.64
C ALA A 374 -15.01 25.10 23.61
N ASP A 375 -13.82 25.67 23.79
CA ASP A 375 -13.26 26.55 22.78
C ASP A 375 -12.75 25.74 21.56
N PRO A 376 -12.73 26.34 20.34
CA PRO A 376 -12.39 25.63 19.11
C PRO A 376 -11.04 24.90 19.16
N ARG A 377 -10.07 25.41 19.93
CA ARG A 377 -8.75 24.79 20.02
C ARG A 377 -8.80 23.46 20.76
N SER A 378 -9.59 23.36 21.84
CA SER A 378 -9.78 22.08 22.54
C SER A 378 -10.51 21.04 21.69
N VAL A 379 -11.40 21.47 20.81
CA VAL A 379 -12.07 20.57 19.86
C VAL A 379 -11.06 20.02 18.86
N GLU A 380 -10.25 20.88 18.25
CA GLU A 380 -9.21 20.46 17.30
C GLU A 380 -8.13 19.60 17.99
N GLU A 381 -7.72 19.93 19.21
CA GLU A 381 -6.78 19.14 20.01
C GLU A 381 -7.30 17.71 20.25
N ALA A 382 -8.57 17.56 20.63
CA ALA A 382 -9.18 16.24 20.79
C ALA A 382 -9.25 15.47 19.47
N MET A 383 -9.61 16.13 18.37
CA MET A 383 -9.59 15.54 17.03
C MET A 383 -8.17 15.09 16.64
N HIS A 384 -7.14 15.86 17.02
CA HIS A 384 -5.77 15.49 16.73
C HIS A 384 -5.31 14.27 17.52
N HIS A 385 -5.61 14.22 18.82
CA HIS A 385 -5.35 13.04 19.65
C HIS A 385 -6.08 11.80 19.11
N ALA A 386 -7.34 11.94 18.66
CA ALA A 386 -8.06 10.83 18.03
C ALA A 386 -7.36 10.31 16.77
N GLY A 387 -6.94 11.21 15.87
CA GLY A 387 -6.20 10.85 14.67
C GLY A 387 -4.87 10.15 14.98
N TYR A 388 -4.08 10.71 15.90
CA TYR A 388 -2.82 10.13 16.36
C TYR A 388 -3.02 8.75 16.97
N THR A 389 -3.98 8.58 17.89
CA THR A 389 -4.21 7.31 18.59
C THR A 389 -4.64 6.22 17.62
N VAL A 390 -5.51 6.52 16.65
CA VAL A 390 -5.89 5.54 15.61
C VAL A 390 -4.66 5.12 14.80
N LEU A 391 -3.92 6.08 14.23
CA LEU A 391 -2.83 5.75 13.32
C LEU A 391 -1.63 5.11 14.02
N SER A 392 -1.28 5.55 15.22
CA SER A 392 -0.19 4.94 16.01
C SER A 392 -0.52 3.51 16.44
N THR A 393 -1.81 3.19 16.61
CA THR A 393 -2.28 1.82 16.89
C THR A 393 -2.27 0.94 15.65
N LEU A 394 -2.75 1.45 14.50
CA LEU A 394 -2.83 0.68 13.26
C LEU A 394 -1.49 0.55 12.53
N PHE A 395 -0.56 1.50 12.73
CA PHE A 395 0.75 1.57 12.08
C PHE A 395 1.86 1.79 13.13
N PRO A 396 2.07 0.84 14.06
CA PRO A 396 3.03 1.01 15.14
C PRO A 396 4.48 1.24 14.65
N ASP A 397 4.84 0.67 13.51
CA ASP A 397 6.16 0.85 12.89
C ASP A 397 6.42 2.29 12.39
N HIS A 398 5.38 3.12 12.27
CA HIS A 398 5.46 4.51 11.84
C HIS A 398 5.26 5.50 13.00
N ARG A 399 5.25 5.03 14.26
CA ARG A 399 4.98 5.87 15.43
C ARG A 399 5.90 7.09 15.51
N SER A 400 7.18 6.95 15.23
CA SER A 400 8.12 8.08 15.24
C SER A 400 7.74 9.21 14.28
N LEU A 401 7.15 8.88 13.13
CA LEU A 401 6.63 9.89 12.20
C LEU A 401 5.40 10.60 12.78
N LEU A 402 4.51 9.85 13.41
CA LEU A 402 3.29 10.39 14.02
C LEU A 402 3.62 11.25 15.25
N ASP A 403 4.63 10.87 16.02
CA ASP A 403 5.15 11.67 17.14
C ASP A 403 5.68 13.02 16.64
N MET A 404 6.42 13.05 15.52
CA MET A 404 6.87 14.31 14.90
C MET A 404 5.69 15.22 14.51
N VAL A 405 4.59 14.65 14.00
CA VAL A 405 3.38 15.45 13.70
C VAL A 405 2.84 16.10 14.97
N MET A 406 2.74 15.34 16.07
CA MET A 406 2.23 15.86 17.34
C MET A 406 3.15 16.92 17.92
N HIS A 407 4.44 16.63 18.08
CA HIS A 407 5.39 17.52 18.75
C HIS A 407 5.77 18.73 17.89
N GLU A 408 6.17 18.51 16.65
CA GLU A 408 6.78 19.57 15.83
C GLU A 408 5.71 20.43 15.13
N ARG A 409 4.69 19.80 14.54
CA ARG A 409 3.65 20.52 13.79
C ARG A 409 2.56 21.07 14.69
N LEU A 410 2.08 20.28 15.66
CA LEU A 410 0.93 20.63 16.48
C LEU A 410 1.33 21.21 17.85
N GLY A 411 2.55 20.95 18.31
CA GLY A 411 3.00 21.35 19.65
C GLY A 411 2.21 20.65 20.77
N LEU A 412 1.85 19.39 20.55
CA LEU A 412 1.11 18.52 21.45
C LEU A 412 1.98 17.35 21.93
N GLU A 413 1.73 16.90 23.16
CA GLU A 413 2.51 15.85 23.84
C GLU A 413 1.64 14.59 24.03
N PRO A 414 1.53 13.69 23.04
CA PRO A 414 0.50 12.64 23.01
C PRO A 414 0.54 11.65 24.18
N ASP A 415 1.72 11.41 24.76
CA ASP A 415 1.92 10.43 25.84
C ASP A 415 1.82 11.03 27.25
N GLU A 416 1.91 12.36 27.38
CA GLU A 416 1.96 13.05 28.68
C GLU A 416 0.77 14.00 28.91
N ASP A 417 -0.05 14.23 27.88
CA ASP A 417 -1.19 15.12 27.94
C ASP A 417 -2.37 14.48 28.68
N ASP A 418 -2.65 14.98 29.89
CA ASP A 418 -3.77 14.60 30.73
C ASP A 418 -4.96 15.56 30.63
N SER A 419 -5.00 16.41 29.59
CA SER A 419 -6.10 17.33 29.34
C SER A 419 -7.40 16.57 29.02
N ASP A 420 -8.54 17.21 29.29
CA ASP A 420 -9.84 16.66 28.90
C ASP A 420 -9.90 16.43 27.37
N ALA A 421 -9.23 17.26 26.56
CA ALA A 421 -9.19 17.12 25.11
C ALA A 421 -8.41 15.88 24.66
N ALA A 422 -7.24 15.64 25.25
CA ALA A 422 -6.46 14.43 25.00
C ALA A 422 -7.25 13.17 25.37
N LEU A 423 -7.86 13.16 26.56
CA LEU A 423 -8.66 12.03 27.03
C LEU A 423 -9.86 11.77 26.12
N ILE A 424 -10.58 12.81 25.68
CA ILE A 424 -11.70 12.68 24.72
C ILE A 424 -11.23 12.10 23.40
N GLY A 425 -10.10 12.57 22.86
CA GLY A 425 -9.55 12.08 21.60
C GLY A 425 -9.14 10.61 21.67
N GLN A 426 -8.41 10.22 22.72
CA GLN A 426 -7.95 8.86 22.96
C GLN A 426 -9.13 7.89 23.18
N ASP A 427 -10.16 8.34 23.90
CA ASP A 427 -11.41 7.60 24.12
C ASP A 427 -12.18 7.38 22.82
N ALA A 428 -12.37 8.44 22.02
CA ALA A 428 -13.00 8.37 20.71
C ALA A 428 -12.29 7.38 19.76
N ALA A 429 -10.96 7.40 19.74
CA ALA A 429 -10.16 6.44 18.98
C ALA A 429 -10.32 5.01 19.50
N SER A 430 -10.32 4.83 20.82
CA SER A 430 -10.44 3.51 21.44
C SER A 430 -11.78 2.85 21.12
N ASP A 431 -12.88 3.57 21.22
CA ASP A 431 -14.21 3.06 20.89
C ASP A 431 -14.36 2.74 19.40
N ALA A 432 -13.87 3.62 18.52
CA ALA A 432 -13.92 3.41 17.08
C ALA A 432 -13.13 2.16 16.64
N MET A 433 -12.03 1.84 17.34
CA MET A 433 -11.18 0.70 17.02
C MET A 433 -11.61 -0.61 17.71
N ALA A 434 -12.14 -0.56 18.94
CA ALA A 434 -12.31 -1.75 19.78
C ALA A 434 -13.08 -2.88 19.07
N LEU A 435 -14.29 -2.57 18.57
CA LEU A 435 -15.14 -3.56 17.90
C LEU A 435 -14.63 -3.91 16.50
N ARG A 436 -13.97 -2.96 15.81
CA ARG A 436 -13.36 -3.18 14.48
C ARG A 436 -12.19 -4.15 14.52
N LEU A 437 -11.32 -4.04 15.52
CA LEU A 437 -10.18 -4.96 15.71
C LEU A 437 -10.67 -6.34 16.16
N GLN A 438 -11.69 -6.39 17.03
CA GLN A 438 -12.33 -7.66 17.41
C GLN A 438 -12.99 -8.35 16.20
N GLU A 439 -13.68 -7.59 15.36
CA GLU A 439 -14.25 -8.07 14.10
C GLU A 439 -13.17 -8.64 13.18
N GLN A 440 -12.09 -7.90 12.96
CA GLN A 440 -10.99 -8.36 12.11
C GLN A 440 -10.40 -9.69 12.59
N ALA A 441 -10.17 -9.83 13.89
CA ALA A 441 -9.67 -11.07 14.49
C ALA A 441 -10.66 -12.24 14.33
N ARG A 442 -11.97 -11.97 14.45
CA ARG A 442 -13.04 -12.95 14.26
C ARG A 442 -13.12 -13.41 12.80
N VAL A 443 -13.15 -12.45 11.87
CA VAL A 443 -13.29 -12.70 10.42
C VAL A 443 -12.09 -13.48 9.89
N ALA A 444 -10.87 -13.18 10.35
CA ALA A 444 -9.66 -13.92 9.97
C ALA A 444 -9.73 -15.43 10.30
N GLN A 445 -10.57 -15.84 11.25
CA GLN A 445 -10.77 -17.23 11.64
C GLN A 445 -12.03 -17.86 11.04
N ASP A 446 -12.88 -17.07 10.38
CA ASP A 446 -14.15 -17.53 9.85
C ASP A 446 -13.93 -18.38 8.57
N PRO A 447 -14.41 -19.63 8.50
CA PRO A 447 -14.35 -20.40 7.27
C PRO A 447 -15.05 -19.72 6.08
N ALA A 448 -16.05 -18.86 6.32
CA ALA A 448 -16.73 -18.07 5.29
C ALA A 448 -15.83 -16.98 4.68
N ALA A 449 -14.76 -16.59 5.36
CA ALA A 449 -13.74 -15.67 4.83
C ALA A 449 -12.86 -16.32 3.75
N ARG A 450 -12.96 -17.64 3.56
CA ARG A 450 -12.17 -18.37 2.56
C ARG A 450 -12.87 -18.35 1.22
N TYR A 451 -12.10 -18.05 0.18
CA TYR A 451 -12.55 -18.10 -1.19
C TYR A 451 -11.82 -19.22 -1.96
N THR A 452 -12.52 -19.85 -2.89
CA THR A 452 -11.95 -20.86 -3.79
C THR A 452 -12.49 -20.59 -5.19
N PRO A 453 -11.63 -20.26 -6.16
CA PRO A 453 -12.08 -19.95 -7.51
C PRO A 453 -12.61 -21.21 -8.20
N GLN A 454 -13.55 -21.03 -9.12
CA GLN A 454 -14.02 -22.13 -9.97
C GLN A 454 -12.93 -22.61 -10.94
N ASN A 455 -12.12 -21.70 -11.47
CA ASN A 455 -10.93 -22.03 -12.25
C ASN A 455 -9.69 -21.96 -11.35
N SER A 456 -8.89 -23.03 -11.33
CA SER A 456 -7.73 -23.11 -10.42
C SER A 456 -6.51 -22.33 -10.92
N ASN A 457 -6.35 -22.20 -12.23
CA ASN A 457 -5.22 -21.57 -12.91
C ASN A 457 -5.61 -21.23 -14.37
N PRO A 458 -4.84 -20.38 -15.07
CA PRO A 458 -5.21 -19.91 -16.42
C PRO A 458 -4.87 -20.92 -17.53
N ASP A 459 -4.15 -22.01 -17.24
CA ASP A 459 -3.82 -23.05 -18.22
C ASP A 459 -4.92 -24.14 -18.31
N GLU A 460 -5.82 -24.22 -17.32
CA GLU A 460 -6.85 -25.26 -17.18
C GLU A 460 -8.26 -24.68 -16.95
N VAL A 461 -8.67 -23.69 -17.77
CA VAL A 461 -10.00 -23.05 -17.67
C VAL A 461 -11.11 -24.01 -18.08
N THR A 462 -12.17 -24.08 -17.26
CA THR A 462 -13.36 -24.92 -17.53
C THR A 462 -14.68 -24.15 -17.46
N VAL A 463 -14.71 -23.01 -16.77
CA VAL A 463 -15.87 -22.13 -16.65
C VAL A 463 -15.46 -20.74 -17.17
N ILE A 464 -15.84 -20.41 -18.42
CA ILE A 464 -15.29 -19.24 -19.14
C ILE A 464 -15.69 -17.90 -18.52
N ASP A 465 -16.88 -17.83 -17.94
CA ASP A 465 -17.43 -16.65 -17.27
C ASP A 465 -17.07 -16.58 -15.78
N ALA A 466 -16.25 -17.52 -15.27
CA ALA A 466 -15.74 -17.47 -13.89
C ALA A 466 -14.35 -16.83 -13.79
N TRP A 467 -14.04 -16.20 -12.65
CA TRP A 467 -12.74 -15.65 -12.36
C TRP A 467 -11.67 -16.74 -12.37
N THR A 468 -10.51 -16.37 -12.89
CA THR A 468 -9.36 -17.24 -13.03
C THR A 468 -8.17 -16.48 -12.49
N PRO A 469 -7.45 -17.02 -11.49
CA PRO A 469 -6.24 -16.38 -10.99
C PRO A 469 -5.19 -16.38 -12.10
N GLU A 470 -4.63 -15.22 -12.41
CA GLU A 470 -3.55 -15.12 -13.40
C GLU A 470 -2.21 -15.53 -12.78
N TRP A 471 -1.26 -15.85 -13.65
CA TRP A 471 0.13 -15.99 -13.24
C TRP A 471 0.78 -14.61 -13.09
N ARG A 472 1.43 -14.38 -11.95
CA ARG A 472 2.24 -13.20 -11.64
C ARG A 472 3.72 -13.56 -11.56
N ASP A 473 4.57 -12.69 -12.10
CA ASP A 473 6.01 -12.78 -11.92
C ASP A 473 6.43 -12.03 -10.63
N THR A 474 7.18 -12.70 -9.78
CA THR A 474 7.75 -12.14 -8.54
C THR A 474 9.27 -12.36 -8.51
N PRO A 475 10.01 -11.66 -7.63
CA PRO A 475 11.43 -11.95 -7.43
C PRO A 475 11.72 -13.41 -7.08
N ALA A 476 10.77 -14.11 -6.44
CA ALA A 476 10.88 -15.53 -6.08
C ALA A 476 10.49 -16.49 -7.22
N GLY A 477 10.06 -15.98 -8.37
CA GLY A 477 9.57 -16.73 -9.52
C GLY A 477 8.09 -16.46 -9.81
N ARG A 478 7.48 -17.33 -10.61
CA ARG A 478 6.08 -17.19 -11.03
C ARG A 478 5.13 -17.83 -10.02
N GLU A 479 4.09 -17.12 -9.62
CA GLU A 479 3.05 -17.60 -8.70
C GLU A 479 1.63 -17.27 -9.20
N LEU A 480 0.62 -17.90 -8.63
CA LEU A 480 -0.77 -17.60 -8.94
C LEU A 480 -1.27 -16.45 -8.07
N GLN A 481 -2.08 -15.58 -8.66
CA GLN A 481 -2.85 -14.59 -7.91
C GLN A 481 -3.72 -15.27 -6.85
N THR A 482 -3.81 -14.63 -5.69
CA THR A 482 -4.78 -14.99 -4.64
C THR A 482 -5.83 -13.91 -4.58
N PHE A 483 -7.10 -14.31 -4.46
CA PHE A 483 -8.21 -13.36 -4.37
C PHE A 483 -7.98 -12.41 -3.19
N LEU A 484 -7.91 -11.11 -3.49
CA LEU A 484 -7.68 -10.09 -2.47
C LEU A 484 -8.95 -9.87 -1.65
N SER A 485 -8.81 -10.00 -0.33
CA SER A 485 -9.80 -9.62 0.68
C SER A 485 -11.23 -10.18 0.51
N PRO A 486 -11.40 -11.48 0.19
CA PRO A 486 -12.72 -12.09 -0.02
C PRO A 486 -13.63 -12.04 1.22
N GLU A 487 -13.08 -11.74 2.39
CA GLU A 487 -13.78 -11.65 3.66
C GLU A 487 -14.59 -10.37 3.88
N PHE A 488 -14.41 -9.34 3.04
CA PHE A 488 -15.07 -8.04 3.19
C PHE A 488 -16.60 -8.09 3.32
N PRO A 489 -17.34 -9.00 2.67
CA PRO A 489 -18.79 -9.15 2.87
C PRO A 489 -19.21 -9.56 4.29
N LEU A 490 -18.26 -9.98 5.15
CA LEU A 490 -18.51 -10.38 6.53
C LEU A 490 -18.36 -9.24 7.54
N LEU A 491 -17.89 -8.07 7.10
CA LEU A 491 -17.70 -6.90 7.94
C LEU A 491 -19.04 -6.21 8.23
N GLU A 492 -19.10 -5.60 9.41
CA GLU A 492 -20.19 -4.74 9.83
C GLU A 492 -20.15 -3.43 9.00
N PRO A 493 -21.21 -3.14 8.22
CA PRO A 493 -21.28 -1.89 7.47
C PRO A 493 -21.65 -0.71 8.38
N PHE A 494 -21.44 0.51 7.88
CA PHE A 494 -21.88 1.73 8.54
C PHE A 494 -23.37 2.02 8.29
N ALA A 495 -23.80 1.97 7.04
CA ALA A 495 -25.13 2.40 6.62
C ALA A 495 -25.89 1.39 5.74
N LEU A 496 -25.24 0.30 5.29
CA LEU A 496 -25.92 -0.68 4.44
C LEU A 496 -27.13 -1.32 5.16
N PRO A 497 -28.23 -1.60 4.42
CA PRO A 497 -29.43 -2.17 5.00
C PRO A 497 -29.16 -3.52 5.68
N LYS A 498 -29.82 -3.77 6.80
CA LYS A 498 -29.73 -5.03 7.54
C LYS A 498 -31.02 -5.84 7.47
N ASN A 499 -30.86 -7.16 7.46
CA ASN A 499 -31.94 -8.11 7.67
C ASN A 499 -32.41 -8.10 9.13
N PRO A 500 -33.60 -8.63 9.46
CA PRO A 500 -34.10 -8.71 10.84
C PRO A 500 -33.24 -9.52 11.82
N ASN A 501 -32.26 -10.27 11.33
CA ASN A 501 -31.28 -11.04 12.11
C ASN A 501 -29.95 -10.28 12.31
N GLY A 502 -29.85 -9.01 11.92
CA GLY A 502 -28.67 -8.15 12.09
C GLY A 502 -27.61 -8.27 10.99
N THR A 503 -27.72 -9.23 10.07
CA THR A 503 -26.76 -9.37 8.95
C THR A 503 -27.11 -8.44 7.80
N THR A 504 -26.11 -7.92 7.08
CA THR A 504 -26.31 -7.09 5.87
C THR A 504 -27.28 -7.74 4.87
N ASP A 505 -28.26 -6.97 4.40
CA ASP A 505 -29.22 -7.38 3.37
C ASP A 505 -28.70 -7.06 1.98
N PHE A 506 -27.72 -7.82 1.54
CA PHE A 506 -27.14 -7.69 0.20
C PHE A 506 -28.18 -7.83 -0.92
N ALA A 507 -29.31 -8.53 -0.69
CA ALA A 507 -30.35 -8.66 -1.72
C ALA A 507 -31.09 -7.33 -1.98
N ALA A 508 -31.00 -6.35 -1.08
CA ALA A 508 -31.63 -5.05 -1.23
C ALA A 508 -30.92 -4.14 -2.25
N PHE A 509 -29.61 -4.35 -2.46
CA PHE A 509 -28.78 -3.43 -3.25
C PHE A 509 -27.84 -4.12 -4.25
N ARG A 510 -27.57 -5.43 -4.13
CA ARG A 510 -26.70 -6.14 -5.08
C ARG A 510 -27.24 -5.99 -6.50
N PRO A 511 -26.41 -5.54 -7.46
CA PRO A 511 -26.81 -5.43 -8.86
C PRO A 511 -27.29 -6.75 -9.46
N ALA A 512 -27.96 -6.69 -10.61
CA ALA A 512 -28.30 -7.90 -11.35
C ALA A 512 -27.03 -8.67 -11.75
N ALA A 513 -27.16 -9.99 -11.96
CA ALA A 513 -26.05 -10.81 -12.42
C ALA A 513 -25.55 -10.34 -13.80
N PRO A 514 -24.22 -10.38 -14.06
CA PRO A 514 -23.67 -10.02 -15.36
C PRO A 514 -24.04 -11.06 -16.43
N GLU A 515 -23.78 -10.74 -17.70
CA GLU A 515 -24.05 -11.62 -18.83
C GLU A 515 -23.30 -12.97 -18.71
N PRO A 516 -23.98 -14.12 -18.59
CA PRO A 516 -23.30 -15.42 -18.50
C PRO A 516 -22.76 -15.86 -19.88
N PHE A 517 -21.76 -16.76 -19.92
CA PHE A 517 -21.24 -17.31 -21.18
C PHE A 517 -22.27 -18.18 -21.92
N PHE A 518 -23.04 -18.97 -21.19
CA PHE A 518 -24.11 -19.80 -21.76
C PHE A 518 -25.48 -19.11 -21.68
N MET A 519 -26.31 -19.36 -22.70
CA MET A 519 -27.72 -18.97 -22.69
C MET A 519 -28.48 -19.64 -21.55
N GLU A 520 -29.58 -19.01 -21.11
CA GLU A 520 -30.50 -19.58 -20.14
C GLU A 520 -30.92 -21.02 -20.54
N GLY A 521 -30.82 -21.95 -19.59
CA GLY A 521 -31.09 -23.38 -19.81
C GLY A 521 -29.89 -24.20 -20.29
N PHE A 522 -28.78 -23.58 -20.70
CA PHE A 522 -27.54 -24.25 -21.09
C PHE A 522 -26.39 -24.10 -20.09
N ALA A 523 -26.64 -23.61 -18.87
CA ALA A 523 -25.62 -23.40 -17.84
C ALA A 523 -24.80 -24.68 -17.51
N ASP A 524 -25.40 -25.86 -17.62
CA ASP A 524 -24.71 -27.14 -17.38
C ASP A 524 -23.93 -27.67 -18.61
N ALA A 525 -23.85 -26.90 -19.71
CA ALA A 525 -23.07 -27.28 -20.87
C ALA A 525 -21.58 -27.26 -20.52
N GLN A 526 -20.81 -28.15 -21.15
CA GLN A 526 -19.38 -28.27 -20.87
C GLN A 526 -18.57 -27.83 -22.07
N ILE A 527 -17.55 -27.00 -21.86
CA ILE A 527 -16.62 -26.57 -22.89
C ILE A 527 -15.21 -27.09 -22.61
N ASP A 528 -14.53 -27.50 -23.67
CA ASP A 528 -13.12 -27.93 -23.66
C ASP A 528 -12.38 -27.05 -24.66
N ILE A 529 -11.58 -26.12 -24.14
CA ILE A 529 -10.81 -25.15 -24.92
C ILE A 529 -9.71 -25.84 -25.73
N PRO A 530 -8.86 -26.73 -25.16
CA PRO A 530 -7.83 -27.44 -25.93
C PRO A 530 -8.36 -28.22 -27.13
N THR A 531 -9.51 -28.90 -27.00
CA THR A 531 -10.11 -29.67 -28.09
C THR A 531 -11.11 -28.88 -28.93
N ARG A 532 -11.48 -27.67 -28.51
CA ARG A 532 -12.51 -26.81 -29.11
C ARG A 532 -13.84 -27.53 -29.26
N THR A 533 -14.25 -28.25 -28.21
CA THR A 533 -15.51 -28.99 -28.19
C THR A 533 -16.46 -28.49 -27.13
N LEU A 534 -17.76 -28.62 -27.39
CA LEU A 534 -18.84 -28.31 -26.47
C LEU A 534 -19.77 -29.51 -26.34
N THR A 535 -20.12 -29.87 -25.11
CA THR A 535 -21.13 -30.90 -24.79
C THR A 535 -22.43 -30.24 -24.39
N LEU A 536 -23.51 -30.51 -25.12
CA LEU A 536 -24.83 -29.93 -24.86
C LEU A 536 -25.44 -30.44 -23.56
N ALA A 537 -25.94 -29.55 -22.70
CA ALA A 537 -26.78 -29.91 -21.56
C ALA A 537 -28.21 -30.30 -21.94
N LEU A 538 -28.77 -29.62 -22.95
CA LEU A 538 -30.14 -29.80 -23.45
C LEU A 538 -30.15 -30.01 -24.97
N PRO A 539 -31.23 -30.59 -25.55
CA PRO A 539 -31.38 -30.64 -27.00
C PRO A 539 -31.41 -29.23 -27.62
N ALA A 540 -30.78 -29.04 -28.77
CA ALA A 540 -30.69 -27.75 -29.46
C ALA A 540 -30.78 -27.91 -30.98
N ILE A 541 -31.26 -26.86 -31.67
CA ILE A 541 -31.27 -26.80 -33.14
C ILE A 541 -30.15 -25.86 -33.58
N ILE A 542 -29.10 -26.41 -34.20
CA ILE A 542 -27.90 -25.65 -34.59
C ILE A 542 -27.71 -25.82 -36.10
N GLY A 543 -27.62 -24.73 -36.85
CA GLY A 543 -27.55 -24.78 -38.32
C GLY A 543 -28.75 -25.48 -38.98
N GLY A 544 -29.88 -25.57 -38.29
CA GLY A 544 -31.08 -26.31 -38.75
C GLY A 544 -31.02 -27.84 -38.51
N ILE A 545 -30.06 -28.33 -37.73
CA ILE A 545 -29.92 -29.74 -37.36
C ILE A 545 -30.30 -29.92 -35.88
N ASP A 546 -31.16 -30.90 -35.59
CA ASP A 546 -31.54 -31.26 -34.22
C ASP A 546 -30.44 -32.10 -33.56
N TYR A 547 -29.89 -31.60 -32.45
CA TYR A 547 -28.92 -32.31 -31.62
C TYR A 547 -29.53 -32.69 -30.27
N PRO A 548 -29.31 -33.91 -29.78
CA PRO A 548 -29.76 -34.32 -28.44
C PRO A 548 -28.84 -33.76 -27.34
N ALA A 549 -29.33 -33.75 -26.10
CA ALA A 549 -28.49 -33.55 -24.92
C ALA A 549 -27.34 -34.58 -24.88
N GLY A 550 -26.17 -34.16 -24.41
CA GLY A 550 -24.93 -34.94 -24.39
C GLY A 550 -24.22 -35.03 -25.74
N ALA A 551 -24.73 -34.41 -26.80
CA ALA A 551 -24.00 -34.34 -28.07
C ALA A 551 -22.74 -33.47 -27.91
N GLN A 552 -21.61 -33.99 -28.41
CA GLN A 552 -20.35 -33.26 -28.50
C GLN A 552 -20.23 -32.62 -29.88
N LEU A 553 -20.04 -31.30 -29.89
CA LEU A 553 -20.01 -30.46 -31.08
C LEU A 553 -18.70 -29.70 -31.14
N ALA A 554 -18.22 -29.40 -32.34
CA ALA A 554 -17.14 -28.44 -32.51
C ALA A 554 -17.66 -27.03 -32.17
N VAL A 555 -16.86 -26.25 -31.44
CA VAL A 555 -17.20 -24.86 -31.13
C VAL A 555 -17.09 -24.03 -32.40
N THR A 556 -18.21 -23.44 -32.81
CA THR A 556 -18.32 -22.56 -33.99
C THR A 556 -19.23 -21.37 -33.66
N ARG A 557 -19.14 -20.29 -34.43
CA ARG A 557 -20.03 -19.13 -34.28
C ARG A 557 -21.53 -19.46 -34.51
N GLU A 558 -21.89 -20.63 -35.08
CA GLU A 558 -23.29 -21.07 -35.19
C GLU A 558 -23.94 -21.40 -33.83
N LEU A 559 -23.12 -21.58 -32.78
CA LEU A 559 -23.62 -21.81 -31.41
C LEU A 559 -24.06 -20.51 -30.71
N VAL A 560 -23.60 -19.35 -31.19
CA VAL A 560 -23.92 -18.03 -30.61
C VAL A 560 -25.38 -17.68 -30.88
N GLY A 561 -26.11 -17.32 -29.82
CA GLY A 561 -27.56 -17.07 -29.87
C GLY A 561 -28.42 -18.33 -29.80
N VAL A 562 -27.82 -19.52 -29.70
CA VAL A 562 -28.53 -20.79 -29.49
C VAL A 562 -28.14 -21.41 -28.15
N VAL A 563 -26.83 -21.56 -27.92
CA VAL A 563 -26.25 -22.17 -26.71
C VAL A 563 -25.32 -21.18 -26.00
N ILE A 564 -24.51 -20.44 -26.76
CA ILE A 564 -23.60 -19.42 -26.25
C ILE A 564 -24.31 -18.06 -26.27
N ASN A 565 -24.17 -17.30 -25.18
CA ASN A 565 -24.80 -16.01 -25.02
C ASN A 565 -24.14 -14.96 -25.95
N PRO A 566 -24.90 -14.32 -26.87
CA PRO A 566 -24.36 -13.25 -27.70
C PRO A 566 -23.96 -12.01 -26.89
N GLY A 567 -24.57 -11.75 -25.74
CA GLY A 567 -24.21 -10.64 -24.85
C GLY A 567 -22.78 -10.76 -24.33
N PHE A 568 -22.40 -11.95 -23.85
CA PHE A 568 -21.04 -12.22 -23.39
C PHE A 568 -19.97 -12.04 -24.49
N ILE A 569 -20.30 -12.40 -25.73
CA ILE A 569 -19.40 -12.18 -26.88
C ILE A 569 -19.30 -10.69 -27.21
N ALA A 570 -20.44 -9.97 -27.18
CA ALA A 570 -20.51 -8.56 -27.55
C ALA A 570 -19.70 -7.67 -26.60
N GLN A 571 -19.74 -7.89 -25.29
CA GLN A 571 -18.93 -7.13 -24.33
C GLN A 571 -17.42 -7.33 -24.56
N ALA A 572 -16.98 -8.54 -24.94
CA ALA A 572 -15.59 -8.83 -25.24
C ALA A 572 -15.16 -8.15 -26.55
N GLU A 573 -15.99 -8.22 -27.60
CA GLU A 573 -15.74 -7.51 -28.87
C GLU A 573 -15.71 -5.98 -28.66
N GLN A 574 -16.59 -5.42 -27.82
CA GLN A 574 -16.56 -3.99 -27.46
C GLN A 574 -15.23 -3.58 -26.81
N LEU A 575 -14.71 -4.37 -25.87
CA LEU A 575 -13.46 -4.04 -25.19
C LEU A 575 -12.24 -4.16 -26.12
N ILE A 576 -12.26 -5.12 -27.04
CA ILE A 576 -11.25 -5.24 -28.09
C ILE A 576 -11.27 -3.99 -28.98
N ASP A 577 -12.46 -3.53 -29.39
CA ASP A 577 -12.61 -2.30 -30.19
C ASP A 577 -12.08 -1.07 -29.44
N ILE A 578 -12.32 -0.96 -28.13
CA ILE A 578 -11.77 0.11 -27.27
C ILE A 578 -10.23 0.02 -27.24
N SER A 579 -9.68 -1.16 -26.94
CA SER A 579 -8.24 -1.41 -26.88
C SER A 579 -7.53 -1.08 -28.21
N ALA A 580 -8.16 -1.40 -29.34
CA ALA A 580 -7.64 -1.11 -30.67
C ALA A 580 -7.57 0.40 -30.98
N ASN A 581 -8.44 1.20 -30.35
CA ASN A 581 -8.67 2.60 -30.72
C ASN A 581 -8.36 3.59 -29.58
N LEU A 582 -7.60 3.18 -28.56
CA LEU A 582 -7.21 4.04 -27.44
C LEU A 582 -6.61 5.37 -27.93
N SER A 583 -7.29 6.46 -27.63
CA SER A 583 -6.83 7.80 -27.94
C SER A 583 -5.70 8.23 -27.00
N VAL A 584 -5.11 9.39 -27.28
CA VAL A 584 -4.18 10.04 -26.33
C VAL A 584 -4.88 10.37 -25.01
N GLN A 585 -6.15 10.79 -25.06
CA GLN A 585 -6.91 11.10 -23.86
C GLN A 585 -7.26 9.83 -23.08
N ASP A 586 -7.69 8.76 -23.76
CA ASP A 586 -8.13 7.52 -23.12
C ASP A 586 -7.00 6.87 -22.32
N ARG A 587 -5.79 6.88 -22.87
CA ARG A 587 -4.58 6.41 -22.18
C ARG A 587 -4.24 7.22 -20.95
N ALA A 588 -4.33 8.55 -21.04
CA ALA A 588 -4.10 9.42 -19.90
C ALA A 588 -5.15 9.21 -18.80
N ILE A 589 -6.42 9.02 -19.18
CA ILE A 589 -7.51 8.71 -18.24
C ILE A 589 -7.29 7.35 -17.58
N ALA A 590 -6.94 6.32 -18.36
CA ALA A 590 -6.72 4.96 -17.86
C ALA A 590 -5.61 4.90 -16.80
N GLU A 591 -4.53 5.64 -17.03
CA GLU A 591 -3.39 5.70 -16.13
C GLU A 591 -3.65 6.62 -14.92
N PHE A 592 -4.35 7.76 -15.11
CA PHE A 592 -4.71 8.66 -14.00
C PHE A 592 -5.53 7.96 -12.92
N TRP A 593 -6.53 7.19 -13.34
CA TRP A 593 -7.44 6.48 -12.45
C TRP A 593 -6.98 5.04 -12.20
N GLU A 594 -5.74 4.68 -12.50
CA GLU A 594 -5.28 3.30 -12.27
C GLU A 594 -5.29 2.99 -10.77
N ASP A 595 -4.77 3.92 -9.95
CA ASP A 595 -4.71 3.90 -8.49
C ASP A 595 -4.21 2.54 -7.94
N GLY A 596 -3.13 2.02 -8.53
CA GLY A 596 -2.50 0.76 -8.17
C GLY A 596 -1.56 0.85 -6.97
N SER A 597 -0.70 -0.16 -6.82
CA SER A 597 0.26 -0.22 -5.71
C SER A 597 1.21 0.99 -5.72
N GLY A 598 1.47 1.57 -4.54
CA GLY A 598 2.26 2.80 -4.41
C GLY A 598 1.44 4.09 -4.56
N THR A 599 0.11 3.99 -4.62
CA THR A 599 -0.84 5.11 -4.53
C THR A 599 -1.69 4.99 -3.24
N SER A 600 -2.54 5.97 -2.97
CA SER A 600 -3.52 5.90 -1.88
C SER A 600 -4.74 5.03 -2.22
N TYR A 601 -4.70 4.32 -3.35
CA TYR A 601 -5.77 3.51 -3.93
C TYR A 601 -7.03 4.36 -4.25
N PRO A 602 -8.02 3.80 -4.98
CA PRO A 602 -9.25 4.53 -5.29
C PRO A 602 -9.93 5.20 -4.10
N PRO A 603 -10.10 4.54 -2.92
CA PRO A 603 -10.71 5.22 -1.78
C PRO A 603 -9.91 6.45 -1.34
N GLY A 604 -8.57 6.40 -1.33
CA GLY A 604 -7.73 7.55 -0.98
C GLY A 604 -7.84 8.69 -2.00
N THR A 605 -7.87 8.38 -3.29
CA THR A 605 -8.13 9.37 -4.35
C THR A 605 -9.49 10.06 -4.13
N MET A 606 -10.53 9.30 -3.74
CA MET A 606 -11.83 9.89 -3.40
C MET A 606 -11.76 10.79 -2.15
N MET A 607 -11.01 10.41 -1.11
CA MET A 607 -10.76 11.26 0.06
C MET A 607 -10.07 12.58 -0.34
N THR A 608 -9.12 12.52 -1.28
CA THR A 608 -8.47 13.71 -1.84
C THR A 608 -9.48 14.63 -2.55
N LEU A 609 -10.50 14.11 -3.23
CA LEU A 609 -11.57 14.96 -3.79
C LEU A 609 -12.37 15.68 -2.70
N ALA A 610 -12.57 15.07 -1.54
CA ALA A 610 -13.17 15.74 -0.38
C ALA A 610 -12.27 16.86 0.18
N GLN A 611 -10.95 16.67 0.20
CA GLN A 611 -9.99 17.74 0.56
C GLN A 611 -10.08 18.93 -0.42
N ILE A 612 -10.29 18.67 -1.72
CA ILE A 612 -10.50 19.73 -2.73
C ILE A 612 -11.76 20.53 -2.37
N VAL A 613 -12.87 19.86 -2.03
CA VAL A 613 -14.12 20.51 -1.62
C VAL A 613 -13.93 21.32 -0.35
N SER A 614 -13.29 20.76 0.68
CA SER A 614 -12.96 21.47 1.92
C SER A 614 -12.22 22.79 1.64
N THR A 615 -11.16 22.73 0.83
CA THR A 615 -10.36 23.91 0.47
C THR A 615 -11.14 24.91 -0.36
N ARG A 616 -11.92 24.44 -1.34
CA ARG A 616 -12.72 25.28 -2.24
C ARG A 616 -13.78 26.06 -1.49
N ASP A 617 -14.44 25.41 -0.54
CA ASP A 617 -15.61 25.95 0.17
C ASP A 617 -15.22 26.59 1.51
N GLY A 618 -13.97 26.46 1.93
CA GLY A 618 -13.43 27.10 3.14
C GLY A 618 -14.00 26.51 4.42
N HIS A 619 -14.03 25.18 4.50
CA HIS A 619 -14.57 24.45 5.64
C HIS A 619 -13.77 24.69 6.92
N ASP A 620 -14.46 24.62 8.06
CA ASP A 620 -13.86 24.56 9.39
C ASP A 620 -13.78 23.11 9.90
N ALA A 621 -13.15 22.91 11.06
CA ALA A 621 -12.95 21.58 11.65
C ALA A 621 -14.27 20.81 11.85
N ALA A 622 -15.35 21.49 12.25
CA ALA A 622 -16.66 20.86 12.44
C ALA A 622 -17.28 20.39 11.13
N THR A 623 -17.23 21.23 10.09
CA THR A 623 -17.77 20.90 8.76
C THR A 623 -16.99 19.73 8.15
N ASP A 624 -15.66 19.74 8.26
CA ASP A 624 -14.83 18.64 7.74
C ASP A 624 -14.96 17.36 8.58
N ALA A 625 -15.18 17.43 9.90
CA ALA A 625 -15.49 16.24 10.68
C ALA A 625 -16.72 15.49 10.13
N GLN A 626 -17.76 16.23 9.76
CA GLN A 626 -18.98 15.65 9.17
C GLN A 626 -18.77 15.13 7.74
N LEU A 627 -18.08 15.90 6.88
CA LEU A 627 -17.80 15.48 5.51
C LEU A 627 -16.96 14.18 5.49
N PHE A 628 -15.88 14.15 6.27
CA PHE A 628 -14.96 13.03 6.26
C PHE A 628 -15.53 11.81 6.99
N LEU A 629 -16.44 11.98 7.97
CA LEU A 629 -17.23 10.87 8.50
C LEU A 629 -18.04 10.18 7.39
N ALA A 630 -18.77 10.96 6.58
CA ALA A 630 -19.59 10.42 5.50
C ALA A 630 -18.71 9.77 4.42
N MET A 631 -17.64 10.44 3.99
CA MET A 631 -16.73 9.94 2.97
C MET A 631 -16.00 8.65 3.39
N GLY A 632 -15.37 8.64 4.56
CA GLY A 632 -14.61 7.49 5.05
C GLY A 632 -15.49 6.24 5.19
N ASN A 633 -16.71 6.41 5.72
CA ASN A 633 -17.66 5.30 5.86
C ASN A 633 -18.30 4.89 4.54
N ALA A 634 -18.56 5.83 3.61
CA ALA A 634 -19.00 5.49 2.26
C ALA A 634 -17.96 4.65 1.52
N MET A 635 -16.66 4.91 1.71
CA MET A 635 -15.60 4.08 1.14
C MET A 635 -15.63 2.65 1.71
N LEU A 636 -15.77 2.48 3.03
CA LEU A 636 -15.88 1.15 3.63
C LEU A 636 -17.11 0.39 3.10
N ASP A 637 -18.28 1.02 3.11
CA ASP A 637 -19.51 0.37 2.64
C ASP A 637 -19.47 0.05 1.15
N ALA A 638 -18.83 0.91 0.33
CA ALA A 638 -18.59 0.65 -1.09
C ALA A 638 -17.69 -0.58 -1.29
N ALA A 639 -16.65 -0.73 -0.46
CA ALA A 639 -15.80 -1.92 -0.49
C ALA A 639 -16.60 -3.18 -0.14
N ILE A 640 -17.39 -3.15 0.94
CA ILE A 640 -18.23 -4.28 1.39
C ILE A 640 -19.21 -4.69 0.28
N ALA A 641 -19.93 -3.72 -0.31
CA ALA A 641 -20.94 -3.98 -1.34
C ALA A 641 -20.35 -4.49 -2.66
N ALA A 642 -19.23 -3.90 -3.10
CA ALA A 642 -18.54 -4.35 -4.31
C ALA A 642 -17.93 -5.75 -4.14
N TRP A 643 -17.28 -6.03 -3.01
CA TRP A 643 -16.69 -7.35 -2.76
C TRP A 643 -17.72 -8.45 -2.57
N ASP A 644 -18.91 -8.12 -2.05
CA ASP A 644 -20.02 -9.07 -2.02
C ASP A 644 -20.42 -9.51 -3.44
N SER A 645 -20.59 -8.55 -4.34
CA SER A 645 -20.88 -8.85 -5.75
C SER A 645 -19.76 -9.69 -6.39
N LYS A 646 -18.49 -9.33 -6.15
CA LYS A 646 -17.32 -10.02 -6.69
C LYS A 646 -17.23 -11.47 -6.24
N VAL A 647 -17.46 -11.73 -4.96
CA VAL A 647 -17.41 -13.09 -4.41
C VAL A 647 -18.62 -13.91 -4.85
N VAL A 648 -19.82 -13.32 -4.90
CA VAL A 648 -21.06 -14.01 -5.26
C VAL A 648 -21.10 -14.39 -6.74
N TYR A 649 -20.71 -13.47 -7.62
CA TYR A 649 -20.76 -13.70 -9.06
C TYR A 649 -19.52 -14.38 -9.61
N ASP A 650 -18.38 -14.28 -8.91
CA ASP A 650 -17.13 -14.94 -9.29
C ASP A 650 -16.77 -14.69 -10.76
N TYR A 651 -16.96 -13.47 -11.26
CA TYR A 651 -17.04 -13.23 -12.70
C TYR A 651 -15.68 -13.02 -13.38
N ALA A 652 -15.54 -13.52 -14.61
CA ALA A 652 -14.31 -13.51 -15.38
C ALA A 652 -13.78 -12.11 -15.70
N ARG A 653 -12.45 -11.97 -15.63
CA ARG A 653 -11.75 -10.76 -16.11
C ARG A 653 -11.65 -10.76 -17.64
N PRO A 654 -11.65 -9.57 -18.29
CA PRO A 654 -11.62 -9.51 -19.74
C PRO A 654 -10.37 -10.13 -20.36
N VAL A 655 -9.21 -10.02 -19.70
CA VAL A 655 -7.95 -10.60 -20.20
C VAL A 655 -8.09 -12.10 -20.47
N GLN A 656 -8.53 -12.88 -19.49
CA GLN A 656 -8.70 -14.32 -19.63
C GLN A 656 -9.86 -14.65 -20.59
N ALA A 657 -11.00 -13.97 -20.46
CA ALA A 657 -12.17 -14.20 -21.30
C ALA A 657 -11.86 -13.99 -22.81
N ILE A 658 -11.17 -12.90 -23.16
CA ILE A 658 -10.78 -12.61 -24.55
C ILE A 658 -9.83 -13.69 -25.07
N ARG A 659 -8.85 -14.11 -24.27
CA ARG A 659 -7.90 -15.17 -24.66
C ARG A 659 -8.62 -16.48 -24.96
N ASP A 660 -9.53 -16.91 -24.08
CA ASP A 660 -10.30 -18.14 -24.22
C ASP A 660 -11.25 -18.11 -25.42
N LEU A 661 -11.98 -17.01 -25.60
CA LEU A 661 -12.87 -16.82 -26.76
C LEU A 661 -12.09 -16.84 -28.08
N GLY A 662 -10.88 -16.27 -28.09
CA GLY A 662 -9.95 -16.31 -29.21
C GLY A 662 -9.50 -17.72 -29.55
N ASP A 663 -9.15 -18.50 -28.52
CA ASP A 663 -8.74 -19.90 -28.67
C ASP A 663 -9.84 -20.80 -29.19
N LEU A 664 -11.09 -20.50 -28.86
CA LEU A 664 -12.28 -21.15 -29.38
C LEU A 664 -12.68 -20.67 -30.78
N GLY A 665 -12.11 -19.56 -31.28
CA GLY A 665 -12.50 -18.95 -32.55
C GLY A 665 -13.87 -18.30 -32.52
N LEU A 666 -14.36 -17.93 -31.33
CA LEU A 666 -15.63 -17.24 -31.15
C LEU A 666 -15.50 -15.74 -31.43
N ILE A 667 -14.31 -15.18 -31.26
CA ILE A 667 -13.93 -13.80 -31.61
C ILE A 667 -12.74 -13.78 -32.58
N GLY A 668 -12.46 -12.61 -33.14
CA GLY A 668 -11.36 -12.43 -34.09
C GLY A 668 -11.57 -13.14 -35.42
N SER A 669 -10.51 -13.18 -36.24
CA SER A 669 -10.51 -13.79 -37.57
C SER A 669 -9.22 -14.57 -37.84
N PRO A 670 -9.22 -15.61 -38.71
CA PRO A 670 -7.98 -16.32 -39.04
C PRO A 670 -6.91 -15.40 -39.62
N GLY A 671 -5.74 -15.36 -39.00
CA GLY A 671 -4.62 -14.49 -39.39
C GLY A 671 -3.29 -14.91 -38.78
N ILE A 672 -2.32 -14.00 -38.84
CA ILE A 672 -0.96 -14.18 -38.30
C ILE A 672 -0.70 -13.06 -37.30
N ASP A 673 -0.23 -13.41 -36.11
CA ASP A 673 0.27 -12.47 -35.11
C ASP A 673 1.47 -11.71 -35.67
N VAL A 674 1.43 -10.38 -35.68
CA VAL A 674 2.56 -9.59 -36.21
C VAL A 674 3.79 -9.61 -35.31
N LEU A 675 3.63 -9.89 -34.02
CA LEU A 675 4.70 -9.92 -33.02
C LEU A 675 5.31 -11.32 -32.91
N THR A 676 4.48 -12.37 -32.84
CA THR A 676 4.96 -13.76 -32.64
C THR A 676 5.11 -14.56 -33.94
N ASN A 677 4.52 -14.08 -35.04
CA ASN A 677 4.44 -14.80 -36.33
C ASN A 677 3.72 -16.15 -36.25
N GLU A 678 2.90 -16.35 -35.22
CA GLU A 678 2.04 -17.52 -35.04
C GLU A 678 0.71 -17.36 -35.78
N THR A 679 0.09 -18.47 -36.20
CA THR A 679 -1.19 -18.47 -36.92
C THR A 679 -2.32 -18.88 -35.99
N GLY A 680 -3.44 -18.14 -36.04
CA GLY A 680 -4.61 -18.40 -35.20
C GLY A 680 -5.71 -17.37 -35.44
N TYR A 681 -6.54 -17.11 -34.43
CA TYR A 681 -7.54 -16.04 -34.49
C TYR A 681 -6.92 -14.75 -33.96
N VAL A 682 -6.80 -13.77 -34.85
CA VAL A 682 -6.22 -12.46 -34.56
C VAL A 682 -7.29 -11.39 -34.35
N ILE A 683 -6.93 -10.41 -33.53
CA ILE A 683 -7.67 -9.19 -33.20
C ILE A 683 -6.71 -8.01 -33.36
N ASP A 684 -7.27 -6.81 -33.59
CA ASP A 684 -6.51 -5.58 -33.45
C ASP A 684 -6.70 -5.10 -32.00
N ALA A 685 -5.63 -4.86 -31.26
CA ALA A 685 -5.69 -4.46 -29.85
C ALA A 685 -4.37 -3.80 -29.42
N PHE A 686 -4.36 -3.14 -28.26
CA PHE A 686 -3.14 -2.71 -27.59
C PHE A 686 -2.19 -3.90 -27.40
N ALA A 687 -0.95 -3.74 -27.80
CA ALA A 687 0.01 -4.84 -27.93
C ALA A 687 1.08 -4.86 -26.84
N GLY A 688 0.90 -4.08 -25.77
CA GLY A 688 1.85 -3.98 -24.66
C GLY A 688 2.98 -2.97 -24.92
N TYR A 689 4.09 -3.20 -24.24
CA TYR A 689 5.26 -2.33 -24.26
C TYR A 689 6.47 -3.08 -24.83
N ASP A 690 7.35 -2.34 -25.51
CA ASP A 690 8.62 -2.86 -25.99
C ASP A 690 9.55 -3.10 -24.78
N PRO A 691 10.08 -4.31 -24.59
CA PRO A 691 10.85 -4.65 -23.39
C PRO A 691 12.24 -3.98 -23.34
N ASP A 692 12.78 -3.54 -24.47
CA ASP A 692 14.09 -2.90 -24.54
C ASP A 692 13.99 -1.38 -24.29
N THR A 693 12.88 -0.77 -24.68
CA THR A 693 12.70 0.69 -24.67
C THR A 693 11.64 1.18 -23.69
N GLY A 694 10.75 0.32 -23.22
CA GLY A 694 9.58 0.68 -22.40
C GLY A 694 8.50 1.47 -23.14
N ALA A 695 8.65 1.68 -24.45
CA ALA A 695 7.70 2.45 -25.24
C ALA A 695 6.46 1.59 -25.58
N SER A 696 5.29 2.22 -25.65
CA SER A 696 4.08 1.56 -26.13
C SER A 696 4.25 1.00 -27.55
N LEU A 697 3.85 -0.26 -27.76
CA LEU A 697 3.76 -0.87 -29.10
C LEU A 697 2.51 -0.42 -29.87
N GLY A 698 1.64 0.37 -29.22
CA GLY A 698 0.37 0.81 -29.77
C GLY A 698 -0.58 -0.34 -30.09
N SER A 699 -1.53 -0.09 -30.99
CA SER A 699 -2.40 -1.14 -31.51
C SER A 699 -1.69 -1.95 -32.59
N GLN A 700 -1.77 -3.27 -32.49
CA GLN A 700 -1.24 -4.23 -33.46
C GLN A 700 -2.25 -5.35 -33.73
N THR A 701 -2.10 -6.01 -34.88
CA THR A 701 -2.82 -7.27 -35.15
C THR A 701 -2.13 -8.43 -34.43
N ILE A 702 -2.67 -8.85 -33.30
CA ILE A 702 -2.13 -9.90 -32.42
C ILE A 702 -3.09 -11.09 -32.33
N LEU A 703 -2.61 -12.25 -31.92
CA LEU A 703 -3.52 -13.33 -31.52
C LEU A 703 -4.35 -12.90 -30.31
N ALA A 704 -5.64 -13.25 -30.30
CA ALA A 704 -6.51 -12.96 -29.15
C ALA A 704 -5.99 -13.58 -27.84
N ARG A 705 -5.35 -14.75 -27.91
CA ARG A 705 -4.64 -15.36 -26.76
C ARG A 705 -3.45 -14.56 -26.21
N ASN A 706 -2.95 -13.59 -26.99
CA ASN A 706 -1.87 -12.70 -26.61
C ASN A 706 -2.40 -11.33 -26.16
N PHE A 707 -3.71 -11.17 -26.00
CA PHE A 707 -4.30 -9.94 -25.48
C PHE A 707 -3.70 -9.57 -24.13
N VAL A 708 -3.38 -8.28 -23.99
CA VAL A 708 -2.86 -7.65 -22.78
C VAL A 708 -3.62 -6.36 -22.53
N THR A 709 -3.61 -5.91 -21.29
CA THR A 709 -4.34 -4.73 -20.82
C THR A 709 -3.46 -3.49 -20.85
N TYR A 710 -4.07 -2.31 -20.91
CA TYR A 710 -3.36 -1.04 -20.76
C TYR A 710 -3.28 -0.72 -19.26
N GLN A 711 -2.26 -1.26 -18.62
CA GLN A 711 -1.95 -1.11 -17.19
C GLN A 711 -0.45 -0.82 -17.03
N SER A 712 -0.01 -0.63 -15.78
CA SER A 712 1.39 -0.44 -15.44
C SER A 712 2.27 -1.56 -16.04
N PRO A 713 3.37 -1.23 -16.76
CA PRO A 713 4.25 -2.23 -17.36
C PRO A 713 4.91 -3.18 -16.35
N THR A 714 5.02 -2.76 -15.10
CA THR A 714 5.61 -3.54 -14.00
C THR A 714 4.54 -4.23 -13.13
N GLY A 715 3.26 -3.97 -13.38
CA GLY A 715 2.13 -4.54 -12.67
C GLY A 715 1.56 -5.81 -13.33
N ASP A 716 0.53 -6.37 -12.69
CA ASP A 716 -0.23 -7.49 -13.24
C ASP A 716 -1.13 -7.03 -14.39
N PHE A 717 -1.38 -7.92 -15.37
CA PHE A 717 -2.34 -7.63 -16.45
C PHE A 717 -3.78 -7.43 -15.93
N SER A 718 -4.11 -7.92 -14.74
CA SER A 718 -5.40 -7.62 -14.12
C SER A 718 -5.30 -7.70 -12.60
N PRO A 719 -6.08 -6.91 -11.85
CA PRO A 719 -6.09 -6.98 -10.39
C PRO A 719 -6.56 -8.36 -9.87
N PRO A 720 -6.03 -8.83 -8.72
CA PRO A 720 -6.20 -10.19 -8.23
C PRO A 720 -7.54 -10.41 -7.51
N PHE A 721 -8.65 -10.15 -8.20
CA PHE A 721 -10.02 -10.38 -7.73
C PHE A 721 -10.99 -10.37 -8.91
N ALA A 722 -12.18 -10.96 -8.72
CA ALA A 722 -13.22 -11.06 -9.74
C ALA A 722 -13.63 -9.71 -10.33
N GLU A 723 -14.16 -9.74 -11.55
CA GLU A 723 -14.47 -8.54 -12.34
C GLU A 723 -15.69 -7.78 -11.79
N TYR A 724 -16.81 -8.46 -11.57
CA TYR A 724 -18.10 -7.78 -11.41
C TYR A 724 -18.48 -7.55 -9.93
N VAL A 725 -18.80 -6.33 -9.49
CA VAL A 725 -18.76 -5.04 -10.21
C VAL A 725 -17.40 -4.36 -10.10
N SER A 726 -17.15 -3.31 -10.89
CA SER A 726 -15.94 -2.48 -10.78
C SER A 726 -15.85 -1.80 -9.41
N GLY A 727 -14.73 -2.02 -8.70
CA GLY A 727 -14.45 -1.38 -7.42
C GLY A 727 -14.27 0.13 -7.56
N HIS A 728 -13.43 0.57 -8.52
CA HIS A 728 -13.24 1.98 -8.87
C HIS A 728 -14.57 2.70 -9.11
N SER A 729 -15.45 2.10 -9.92
CA SER A 729 -16.76 2.65 -10.23
C SER A 729 -17.65 2.77 -8.98
N THR A 730 -17.57 1.80 -8.07
CA THR A 730 -18.35 1.81 -6.83
C THR A 730 -17.85 2.88 -5.86
N PHE A 731 -16.52 2.99 -5.66
CA PHE A 731 -15.93 4.04 -4.82
C PHE A 731 -16.22 5.44 -5.37
N SER A 732 -16.05 5.63 -6.68
CA SER A 732 -16.24 6.94 -7.31
C SER A 732 -17.70 7.38 -7.33
N GLY A 733 -18.64 6.45 -7.60
CA GLY A 733 -20.08 6.71 -7.49
C GLY A 733 -20.49 7.09 -6.07
N ALA A 734 -19.96 6.40 -5.06
CA ALA A 734 -20.24 6.69 -3.65
C ALA A 734 -19.72 8.07 -3.24
N ALA A 735 -18.48 8.39 -3.61
CA ALA A 735 -17.87 9.69 -3.36
C ALA A 735 -18.66 10.83 -4.02
N ALA A 736 -19.04 10.68 -5.29
CA ALA A 736 -19.83 11.71 -5.98
C ALA A 736 -21.18 11.96 -5.30
N SER A 737 -21.89 10.90 -4.88
CA SER A 737 -23.16 11.02 -4.15
C SER A 737 -23.00 11.78 -2.83
N VAL A 738 -21.97 11.43 -2.04
CA VAL A 738 -21.70 12.09 -0.76
C VAL A 738 -21.36 13.57 -0.99
N LEU A 739 -20.48 13.89 -1.93
CA LEU A 739 -20.06 15.27 -2.21
C LEU A 739 -21.21 16.13 -2.74
N GLU A 740 -22.04 15.59 -3.64
CA GLU A 740 -23.22 16.30 -4.14
C GLU A 740 -24.23 16.57 -3.01
N SER A 741 -24.52 15.55 -2.20
CA SER A 741 -25.48 15.66 -1.09
C SER A 741 -24.98 16.61 -0.01
N PHE A 742 -23.68 16.55 0.32
CA PHE A 742 -23.07 17.38 1.36
C PHE A 742 -23.00 18.86 0.95
N THR A 743 -22.57 19.14 -0.28
CA THR A 743 -22.46 20.53 -0.77
C THR A 743 -23.81 21.12 -1.19
N GLY A 744 -24.79 20.28 -1.51
CA GLY A 744 -26.06 20.69 -2.10
C GLY A 744 -25.92 21.24 -3.53
N ASP A 745 -24.79 20.94 -4.20
CA ASP A 745 -24.47 21.33 -5.58
C ASP A 745 -23.76 20.17 -6.29
N THR A 746 -23.87 20.13 -7.61
CA THR A 746 -23.14 19.19 -8.50
C THR A 746 -21.76 19.70 -8.88
N ALA A 747 -21.52 21.01 -8.79
CA ALA A 747 -20.32 21.64 -9.30
C ALA A 747 -19.06 21.14 -8.58
N PHE A 748 -18.04 20.77 -9.36
CA PHE A 748 -16.72 20.42 -8.85
C PHE A 748 -15.69 21.46 -9.31
N GLY A 749 -15.50 21.56 -10.63
CA GLY A 749 -14.72 22.61 -11.27
C GLY A 749 -13.21 22.46 -11.11
N VAL A 750 -12.71 21.22 -11.00
CA VAL A 750 -11.28 20.95 -10.82
C VAL A 750 -10.67 20.27 -12.03
N GLY A 751 -9.36 20.38 -12.19
CA GLY A 751 -8.62 19.65 -13.20
C GLY A 751 -7.16 19.52 -12.84
N THR A 752 -6.49 18.58 -13.49
CA THR A 752 -5.04 18.38 -13.40
C THR A 752 -4.41 18.42 -14.79
N ILE A 753 -3.09 18.57 -14.83
CA ILE A 753 -2.32 18.59 -16.06
C ILE A 753 -1.35 17.41 -16.05
N LEU A 754 -1.38 16.59 -17.10
CA LEU A 754 -0.34 15.62 -17.38
C LEU A 754 0.74 16.33 -18.21
N PRO A 755 1.99 16.48 -17.74
CA PRO A 755 3.02 17.12 -18.54
C PRO A 755 3.41 16.24 -19.73
N ALA A 756 4.02 16.85 -20.75
CA ALA A 756 4.64 16.08 -21.82
C ALA A 756 5.69 15.10 -21.25
N LYS A 757 5.60 13.83 -21.62
CA LYS A 757 6.45 12.73 -21.14
C LYS A 757 6.35 12.45 -19.62
N GLY A 758 5.21 12.76 -19.02
CA GLY A 758 4.94 12.51 -17.59
C GLY A 758 4.20 11.22 -17.28
N SER A 759 4.14 10.27 -18.21
CA SER A 759 3.54 8.96 -17.97
C SER A 759 4.54 7.99 -17.36
N ASP A 760 4.08 7.26 -16.37
CA ASP A 760 4.76 6.15 -15.72
C ASP A 760 4.63 4.86 -16.55
N PHE A 761 3.62 4.77 -17.41
CA PHE A 761 3.40 3.61 -18.28
C PHE A 761 4.27 3.67 -19.54
N ASP A 762 4.43 4.85 -20.13
CA ASP A 762 5.22 5.06 -21.33
C ASP A 762 6.03 6.36 -21.21
N THR A 763 7.34 6.23 -21.03
CA THR A 763 8.28 7.35 -20.86
C THR A 763 8.32 8.36 -22.04
N THR A 764 7.68 8.03 -23.16
CA THR A 764 7.54 8.91 -24.32
C THR A 764 6.19 9.63 -24.39
N PHE A 765 5.26 9.27 -23.52
CA PHE A 765 3.88 9.73 -23.49
C PHE A 765 3.61 10.72 -22.34
N PRO A 766 2.73 11.72 -22.55
CA PRO A 766 2.21 12.19 -23.82
C PRO A 766 3.23 13.06 -24.57
N GLU A 767 3.09 13.19 -25.89
CA GLU A 767 4.00 14.05 -26.68
C GLU A 767 3.87 15.53 -26.30
N ASN A 768 2.66 15.97 -25.95
CA ASN A 768 2.34 17.31 -25.47
C ASN A 768 1.56 17.19 -24.17
N SER A 769 1.65 18.20 -23.30
CA SER A 769 0.87 18.22 -22.06
C SER A 769 -0.64 18.10 -22.33
N LEU A 770 -1.34 17.37 -21.48
CA LEU A 770 -2.79 17.16 -21.52
C LEU A 770 -3.43 17.73 -20.26
N THR A 771 -4.71 18.09 -20.35
CA THR A 771 -5.49 18.54 -19.19
C THR A 771 -6.67 17.58 -19.00
N LEU A 772 -6.81 17.06 -17.78
CA LEU A 772 -8.02 16.40 -17.31
C LEU A 772 -8.83 17.45 -16.54
N TYR A 773 -10.14 17.51 -16.76
CA TYR A 773 -11.00 18.52 -16.13
C TYR A 773 -12.40 17.97 -15.88
N TRP A 774 -12.87 18.13 -14.66
CA TRP A 774 -14.15 17.64 -14.17
C TRP A 774 -15.01 18.83 -13.72
N PRO A 775 -16.02 19.21 -14.54
CA PRO A 775 -16.93 20.30 -14.17
C PRO A 775 -17.81 19.98 -12.95
N ASP A 776 -18.13 18.71 -12.74
CA ASP A 776 -19.04 18.21 -11.70
C ASP A 776 -18.58 16.85 -11.14
N PHE A 777 -19.09 16.47 -9.97
CA PHE A 777 -18.69 15.25 -9.28
C PHE A 777 -19.02 13.98 -10.08
N ASP A 778 -20.19 13.95 -10.74
CA ASP A 778 -20.63 12.84 -11.59
C ASP A 778 -19.68 12.63 -12.78
N SER A 779 -19.20 13.70 -13.42
CA SER A 779 -18.22 13.60 -14.51
C SER A 779 -16.89 13.00 -14.05
N ALA A 780 -16.44 13.30 -12.83
CA ALA A 780 -15.26 12.66 -12.25
C ALA A 780 -15.50 11.17 -11.99
N ALA A 781 -16.65 10.81 -11.43
CA ALA A 781 -17.00 9.42 -11.17
C ALA A 781 -17.13 8.59 -12.44
N GLN A 782 -17.80 9.12 -13.46
CA GLN A 782 -17.95 8.47 -14.77
C GLN A 782 -16.60 8.31 -15.47
N GLU A 783 -15.72 9.30 -15.41
CA GLU A 783 -14.39 9.19 -16.02
C GLU A 783 -13.54 8.13 -15.29
N ALA A 784 -13.59 8.08 -13.96
CA ALA A 784 -12.96 7.02 -13.17
C ALA A 784 -13.49 5.63 -13.53
N GLY A 785 -14.80 5.48 -13.78
CA GLY A 785 -15.39 4.24 -14.26
C GLY A 785 -14.96 3.86 -15.68
N LEU A 786 -15.03 4.81 -16.62
CA LEU A 786 -14.62 4.62 -18.02
C LEU A 786 -13.13 4.28 -18.16
N SER A 787 -12.29 4.79 -17.27
CA SER A 787 -10.87 4.46 -17.21
C SER A 787 -10.61 2.95 -17.18
N ARG A 788 -11.53 2.17 -16.58
CA ARG A 788 -11.38 0.72 -16.43
C ARG A 788 -11.64 -0.04 -17.73
N LEU A 789 -12.46 0.54 -18.61
CA LEU A 789 -12.66 0.06 -19.97
C LEU A 789 -11.44 0.41 -20.84
N TYR A 790 -10.92 1.63 -20.71
CA TYR A 790 -9.69 2.04 -21.40
C TYR A 790 -8.49 1.21 -20.97
N GLY A 791 -8.40 0.85 -19.69
CA GLY A 791 -7.41 -0.08 -19.15
C GLY A 791 -7.61 -1.52 -19.62
N GLY A 792 -8.78 -1.90 -20.14
CA GLY A 792 -9.07 -3.25 -20.63
C GLY A 792 -9.32 -4.29 -19.55
N ILE A 793 -9.72 -3.87 -18.34
CA ILE A 793 -9.80 -4.74 -17.14
C ILE A 793 -11.20 -4.91 -16.56
N HIS A 794 -12.18 -4.16 -17.09
CA HIS A 794 -13.61 -4.28 -16.78
C HIS A 794 -14.45 -4.22 -18.05
N PHE A 795 -15.61 -4.88 -18.01
CA PHE A 795 -16.66 -4.74 -19.03
C PHE A 795 -17.56 -3.54 -18.72
N GLU A 796 -18.31 -3.06 -19.72
CA GLU A 796 -19.27 -1.94 -19.57
C GLU A 796 -20.31 -2.21 -18.47
N ASP A 797 -20.83 -3.44 -18.40
CA ASP A 797 -21.81 -3.84 -17.38
C ASP A 797 -21.23 -3.71 -15.97
N GLY A 798 -19.99 -4.16 -15.76
CA GLY A 798 -19.30 -4.05 -14.47
C GLY A 798 -19.02 -2.61 -14.06
N ASN A 799 -18.78 -1.72 -15.03
CA ASN A 799 -18.64 -0.29 -14.79
C ASN A 799 -19.99 0.36 -14.42
N THR A 800 -21.01 0.17 -15.26
CA THR A 800 -22.33 0.79 -15.09
C THR A 800 -22.99 0.35 -13.78
N ALA A 801 -23.02 -0.96 -13.51
CA ALA A 801 -23.57 -1.50 -12.28
C ALA A 801 -22.77 -1.07 -11.04
N GLY A 802 -21.45 -0.90 -11.19
CA GLY A 802 -20.58 -0.38 -10.13
C GLY A 802 -20.90 1.07 -9.77
N LEU A 803 -21.06 1.95 -10.77
CA LEU A 803 -21.44 3.36 -10.54
C LEU A 803 -22.82 3.45 -9.86
N GLU A 804 -23.82 2.71 -10.35
CA GLU A 804 -25.16 2.69 -9.78
C GLU A 804 -25.17 2.19 -8.32
N LEU A 805 -24.40 1.13 -8.04
CA LEU A 805 -24.22 0.62 -6.68
C LEU A 805 -23.53 1.66 -5.80
N GLY A 806 -22.49 2.30 -6.31
CA GLY A 806 -21.75 3.35 -5.62
C GLY A 806 -22.65 4.50 -5.18
N THR A 807 -23.42 5.08 -6.11
CA THR A 807 -24.39 6.15 -5.82
C THR A 807 -25.34 5.77 -4.69
N LEU A 808 -25.94 4.57 -4.76
CA LEU A 808 -26.83 4.08 -3.70
C LEU A 808 -26.13 3.98 -2.34
N VAL A 809 -24.91 3.46 -2.31
CA VAL A 809 -24.12 3.34 -1.07
C VAL A 809 -23.74 4.71 -0.52
N GLY A 810 -23.35 5.65 -1.38
CA GLY A 810 -23.01 7.02 -1.01
C GLY A 810 -24.19 7.76 -0.39
N ASP A 811 -25.39 7.63 -0.97
CA ASP A 811 -26.62 8.21 -0.42
C ASP A 811 -26.92 7.68 0.98
N LEU A 812 -26.83 6.35 1.18
CA LEU A 812 -27.06 5.72 2.47
C LEU A 812 -26.04 6.19 3.52
N ALA A 813 -24.76 6.24 3.17
CA ALA A 813 -23.70 6.68 4.06
C ALA A 813 -23.84 8.16 4.43
N TYR A 814 -24.19 9.03 3.48
CA TYR A 814 -24.47 10.44 3.75
C TYR A 814 -25.68 10.60 4.67
N ASP A 815 -26.81 9.96 4.37
CA ASP A 815 -28.01 10.02 5.18
C ASP A 815 -27.72 9.58 6.62
N LYS A 816 -26.96 8.49 6.79
CA LYS A 816 -26.58 7.98 8.11
C LYS A 816 -25.66 8.93 8.87
N ALA A 817 -24.63 9.47 8.22
CA ALA A 817 -23.75 10.47 8.83
C ALA A 817 -24.52 11.74 9.22
N HIS A 818 -25.47 12.17 8.38
CA HIS A 818 -26.35 13.31 8.66
C HIS A 818 -27.29 13.04 9.84
N GLU A 819 -27.76 11.80 10.03
CA GLU A 819 -28.56 11.42 11.20
C GLU A 819 -27.79 11.61 12.51
N PHE A 820 -26.52 11.20 12.55
CA PHE A 820 -25.62 11.37 13.69
C PHE A 820 -25.29 12.85 13.96
N ALA A 821 -25.00 13.63 12.91
CA ALA A 821 -24.67 15.04 13.04
C ALA A 821 -25.85 15.92 13.54
N ASN A 822 -27.08 15.40 13.49
CA ASN A 822 -28.29 16.16 13.85
C ASN A 822 -29.09 15.62 15.04
N ASP A 823 -28.54 14.67 15.81
CA ASP A 823 -29.24 13.98 16.92
C ASP A 823 -30.59 13.38 16.49
N THR A 824 -30.58 12.71 15.33
CA THR A 824 -31.75 11.99 14.82
C THR A 824 -31.53 10.48 14.71
N ALA A 825 -30.29 10.02 14.86
CA ALA A 825 -29.95 8.61 15.02
C ALA A 825 -30.41 8.07 16.39
N SER A 826 -30.70 6.78 16.47
CA SER A 826 -30.98 6.06 17.71
C SER A 826 -29.82 5.15 18.13
N GLU A 827 -29.86 4.61 19.36
CA GLU A 827 -28.84 3.64 19.81
C GLU A 827 -28.75 2.38 18.93
N LEU A 828 -29.85 1.99 18.29
CA LEU A 828 -29.87 0.83 17.38
C LEU A 828 -29.24 1.16 16.01
N ASP A 829 -29.07 2.44 15.71
CA ASP A 829 -28.47 2.93 14.47
C ASP A 829 -26.95 2.92 14.49
N ARG A 830 -26.32 2.72 15.66
CA ARG A 830 -24.86 2.59 15.79
C ARG A 830 -24.38 1.27 15.14
N PRO A 831 -23.29 1.29 14.37
CA PRO A 831 -22.61 0.06 13.96
C PRO A 831 -22.33 -0.83 15.17
N PHE A 832 -22.45 -2.14 14.99
CA PHE A 832 -22.27 -3.16 16.04
C PHE A 832 -23.30 -3.16 17.18
N SER A 833 -24.39 -2.39 17.10
CA SER A 833 -25.45 -2.39 18.13
C SER A 833 -26.00 -3.79 18.42
N ASP A 834 -26.16 -4.61 17.38
CA ASP A 834 -26.58 -6.02 17.49
C ASP A 834 -25.58 -6.91 18.25
N TRP A 835 -24.29 -6.56 18.30
CA TRP A 835 -23.28 -7.38 18.99
C TRP A 835 -23.31 -7.16 20.50
N ILE A 836 -23.73 -5.97 20.93
CA ILE A 836 -23.80 -5.59 22.35
C ILE A 836 -25.19 -5.85 22.93
N PHE A 837 -26.25 -5.59 22.15
CA PHE A 837 -27.63 -5.64 22.62
C PHE A 837 -28.44 -6.84 22.12
N GLY A 838 -27.94 -7.61 21.15
CA GLY A 838 -28.65 -8.68 20.41
C GLY A 838 -28.56 -10.08 20.98
#